data_AF-A0A838EG80-F1
#
_entry.id   AF-A0A838EG80-F1
#
_cell.length_a   1.000
_cell.length_b   1.000
_cell.length_c   1.000
_cell.angle_alpha   90.00
_cell.angle_beta   90.00
_cell.angle_gamma   90.00
#
_symmetry.space_group_name_H-M   'P 1'
#
loop_
_entity.id
_entity.type
_entity.pdbx_description
1 polymer ?
#
loop_
_entity_poly.entity_id
_entity_poly.type
_entity_poly.pdbx_seq_one_letter_code
_entity_poly.pdbx_strand_id
1 'polypeptide(L)'
;VMGSGAETVEYTARYLQEHGEKVGVVKVRLYRPFSVQQFLHALPSTVKSIAVLDRTKAPGSVGEPLYLDVVAALSEGHNRGISISPHVIGGRYGLSSKEFTPAMVKAVYDELKQDHPKEHFTIGINDDVTHSSLNYDPAFSIEHSATVQCIFWGLGSDGTVGANKNSIKIIGEETANYAQGYFVYDSKKSGSVTISHLRFGPHQIHAPYLIGPGQADFVACHQFTFLERLDVLKYAKPGGIFLLDTIYTSEEVWTHLPQEVQHDIIEKKLHLYIINAHKVAQDTGMGGRINTVMQTCFFAISGILPREEAIAQIKKSIKKTYSKRGEVVVQQNFRAVDATLEHLHEVPESAMMGIETLANIPVGVNGSTQRNGHGRSIPLPVLQRRAPVSLEAPMFVRDVLGPMIAGNGDDLPVSKLPIDGTYPSGTAQWEKRNLALEIPVWDPDICIQCGKCVMVCPHSVIRMKVYDSTELTGAPETFQTTDAHFKEFPGMKYTLQISPEDCTGCALCIEACPVKDKRQVGHKAINMAPQPPLREQEKDNWEFFLKLPYVDPAAINLSAIKNSQLLEPLFEFSGACSGCGETPYIKLATQLFGDRMLVANATGCSSIYGGNLPTTPWTKNAEGRGPAWSNSLFEDNAEFGLGMRVTLDKQQEYACELLAQCTNLLNEDLVDSILDADQSTEIGIQAQRERVALLKKHLQGLKTTESTAESRVRNLLSLADTLVKKSVWIIGGDGWAYDIGFGGLDHVLASGRNVNILVLDTEVYSNTGGQASKSTPRGAVAKFAARGKATPKKDLGLLAMAYGTVYVAHVAMGANDQQTLKAFLEAEAYDGPSLIIAYSHCIAHGIEMRRGMDQQKRAVQSGYWQLYRYNPLLAEEGKHPLMIDSKEPTLPLEEFAYNETRYRMLLQSDESRADTLMQLAKDDIRRRWEQYQQLAQEEPHTSK
;
A
#
# COMPACT_ATOMS: atom_id res chain seq x y z
N VAL A 1 -4.45 -31.45 16.12
CA VAL A 1 -4.70 -30.16 15.43
C VAL A 1 -5.49 -29.23 16.36
N MET A 2 -5.36 -27.90 16.19
CA MET A 2 -6.03 -26.87 17.00
C MET A 2 -6.54 -25.71 16.14
N GLY A 3 -7.45 -24.88 16.66
CA GLY A 3 -7.96 -23.69 15.98
C GLY A 3 -8.89 -23.98 14.79
N SER A 4 -9.03 -23.04 13.86
CA SER A 4 -9.96 -23.16 12.71
C SER A 4 -9.63 -24.35 11.79
N GLY A 5 -8.35 -24.71 11.65
CA GLY A 5 -7.97 -25.89 10.85
C GLY A 5 -8.56 -27.20 11.39
N ALA A 6 -8.86 -27.28 12.69
CA ALA A 6 -9.53 -28.44 13.27
C ALA A 6 -10.97 -28.63 12.77
N GLU A 7 -11.62 -27.56 12.29
CA GLU A 7 -12.93 -27.62 11.66
C GLU A 7 -12.83 -28.23 10.26
N THR A 8 -11.93 -27.71 9.40
CA THR A 8 -11.66 -28.33 8.08
C THR A 8 -11.32 -29.82 8.22
N VAL A 9 -10.49 -30.19 9.21
CA VAL A 9 -10.09 -31.59 9.42
C VAL A 9 -11.27 -32.47 9.85
N GLU A 10 -12.17 -31.97 10.70
CA GLU A 10 -13.35 -32.73 11.13
C GLU A 10 -14.30 -33.02 9.98
N TYR A 11 -14.69 -32.00 9.23
CA TYR A 11 -15.68 -32.17 8.17
C TYR A 11 -15.11 -32.99 7.01
N THR A 12 -13.81 -32.85 6.73
CA THR A 12 -13.13 -33.74 5.77
C THR A 12 -13.09 -35.18 6.31
N ALA A 13 -12.79 -35.39 7.59
CA ALA A 13 -12.78 -36.74 8.17
C ALA A 13 -14.16 -37.40 8.11
N ARG A 14 -15.24 -36.66 8.40
CA ARG A 14 -16.62 -37.15 8.29
C ARG A 14 -16.96 -37.55 6.86
N TYR A 15 -16.66 -36.67 5.90
CA TYR A 15 -16.85 -36.97 4.48
C TYR A 15 -16.11 -38.25 4.07
N LEU A 16 -14.83 -38.39 4.45
CA LEU A 16 -14.04 -39.58 4.15
C LEU A 16 -14.60 -40.84 4.83
N GLN A 17 -15.08 -40.73 6.08
CA GLN A 17 -15.73 -41.83 6.80
C GLN A 17 -17.01 -42.31 6.11
N GLU A 18 -17.85 -41.39 5.63
CA GLU A 18 -19.04 -41.70 4.83
C GLU A 18 -18.69 -42.45 3.54
N HIS A 19 -17.46 -42.27 3.05
CA HIS A 19 -16.89 -42.96 1.89
C HIS A 19 -15.99 -44.16 2.27
N GLY A 20 -16.08 -44.65 3.51
CA GLY A 20 -15.47 -45.91 3.96
C GLY A 20 -14.06 -45.80 4.55
N GLU A 21 -13.49 -44.60 4.66
CA GLU A 21 -12.16 -44.39 5.25
C GLU A 21 -12.20 -44.45 6.78
N LYS A 22 -11.16 -45.04 7.39
CA LYS A 22 -11.02 -45.15 8.86
C LYS A 22 -10.16 -44.03 9.42
N VAL A 23 -10.63 -42.81 9.25
CA VAL A 23 -9.95 -41.58 9.70
C VAL A 23 -10.66 -40.95 10.88
N GLY A 24 -10.00 -40.05 11.60
CA GLY A 24 -10.57 -39.35 12.75
C GLY A 24 -9.70 -38.16 13.17
N VAL A 25 -10.24 -37.30 14.04
CA VAL A 25 -9.57 -36.07 14.47
C VAL A 25 -9.63 -35.91 15.98
N VAL A 26 -8.48 -35.57 16.59
CA VAL A 26 -8.43 -35.03 17.96
C VAL A 26 -8.35 -33.51 17.88
N LYS A 27 -9.40 -32.85 18.35
CA LYS A 27 -9.48 -31.38 18.45
C LYS A 27 -8.98 -30.93 19.80
N VAL A 28 -7.78 -30.37 19.84
CA VAL A 28 -7.21 -29.83 21.08
C VAL A 28 -7.97 -28.54 21.41
N ARG A 29 -8.69 -28.55 22.53
CA ARG A 29 -9.47 -27.40 23.02
C ARG A 29 -8.71 -26.61 24.08
N LEU A 30 -8.18 -27.32 25.08
CA LEU A 30 -7.33 -26.76 26.12
C LEU A 30 -5.89 -27.19 25.87
N TYR A 31 -5.07 -26.30 25.31
CA TYR A 31 -3.67 -26.59 25.05
C TYR A 31 -2.81 -26.52 26.31
N ARG A 32 -3.09 -25.56 27.20
CA ARG A 32 -2.42 -25.43 28.49
C ARG A 32 -3.41 -25.13 29.62
N PRO A 33 -3.34 -25.85 30.76
CA PRO A 33 -2.52 -27.04 31.01
C PRO A 33 -2.91 -28.23 30.11
N PHE A 34 -1.93 -29.00 29.61
CA PHE A 34 -2.17 -30.14 28.71
C PHE A 34 -2.50 -31.40 29.51
N SER A 35 -3.77 -31.83 29.48
CA SER A 35 -4.20 -33.04 30.22
C SER A 35 -3.86 -34.32 29.45
N VAL A 36 -2.76 -34.97 29.82
CA VAL A 36 -2.33 -36.26 29.25
C VAL A 36 -3.44 -37.31 29.37
N GLN A 37 -4.14 -37.36 30.51
CA GLN A 37 -5.23 -38.31 30.74
C GLN A 37 -6.38 -38.11 29.73
N GLN A 38 -6.86 -36.88 29.57
CA GLN A 38 -7.96 -36.60 28.64
C GLN A 38 -7.54 -36.81 27.18
N PHE A 39 -6.31 -36.46 26.83
CA PHE A 39 -5.76 -36.72 25.49
C PHE A 39 -5.76 -38.22 25.19
N LEU A 40 -5.20 -39.04 26.07
CA LEU A 40 -5.14 -40.50 25.87
C LEU A 40 -6.54 -41.13 25.84
N HIS A 41 -7.49 -40.66 26.66
CA HIS A 41 -8.88 -41.11 26.60
C HIS A 41 -9.59 -40.77 25.28
N ALA A 42 -9.17 -39.69 24.60
CA ALA A 42 -9.76 -39.30 23.32
C ALA A 42 -9.24 -40.12 22.14
N LEU A 43 -8.17 -40.91 22.31
CA LEU A 43 -7.60 -41.76 21.26
C LEU A 43 -8.31 -43.13 21.23
N PRO A 44 -8.94 -43.52 20.12
CA PRO A 44 -9.41 -44.89 19.95
C PRO A 44 -8.26 -45.89 20.04
N SER A 45 -8.53 -47.07 20.62
CA SER A 45 -7.52 -48.15 20.74
C SER A 45 -7.06 -48.71 19.39
N THR A 46 -7.78 -48.42 18.31
CA THR A 46 -7.49 -48.85 16.95
C THR A 46 -6.53 -47.91 16.20
N VAL A 47 -6.13 -46.79 16.80
CA VAL A 47 -5.25 -45.82 16.16
C VAL A 47 -3.87 -46.44 15.93
N LYS A 48 -3.41 -46.41 14.66
CA LYS A 48 -2.09 -46.90 14.24
C LYS A 48 -1.11 -45.79 13.90
N SER A 49 -1.61 -44.65 13.42
CA SER A 49 -0.80 -43.52 12.99
C SER A 49 -1.50 -42.21 13.37
N ILE A 50 -0.72 -41.17 13.72
CA ILE A 50 -1.18 -39.85 14.09
C ILE A 50 -0.34 -38.80 13.34
N ALA A 51 -1.00 -37.86 12.66
CA ALA A 51 -0.37 -36.62 12.21
C ALA A 51 -0.73 -35.48 13.17
N VAL A 52 0.28 -34.82 13.73
CA VAL A 52 0.10 -33.64 14.57
C VAL A 52 0.34 -32.40 13.72
N LEU A 53 -0.69 -31.58 13.59
CA LEU A 53 -0.65 -30.36 12.78
C LEU A 53 -0.48 -29.12 13.67
N ASP A 54 0.62 -28.41 13.44
CA ASP A 54 1.01 -27.17 14.12
C ASP A 54 0.90 -25.97 13.16
N ARG A 55 0.26 -24.90 13.65
CA ARG A 55 0.15 -23.61 12.94
C ARG A 55 1.24 -22.63 13.40
N THR A 56 2.47 -23.11 13.47
CA THR A 56 3.65 -22.35 13.88
C THR A 56 4.92 -22.96 13.26
N LYS A 57 6.04 -22.25 13.34
CA LYS A 57 7.38 -22.74 12.98
C LYS A 57 8.35 -22.31 14.08
N ALA A 58 9.07 -23.27 14.65
CA ALA A 58 10.15 -23.01 15.60
C ALA A 58 11.48 -23.41 14.95
N PRO A 59 12.21 -22.47 14.30
CA PRO A 59 13.45 -22.79 13.61
C PRO A 59 14.48 -23.44 14.55
N GLY A 60 15.06 -24.56 14.13
CA GLY A 60 16.07 -25.30 14.90
C GLY A 60 15.53 -26.21 16.01
N SER A 61 14.21 -26.26 16.26
CA SER A 61 13.64 -27.22 17.20
C SER A 61 13.59 -28.63 16.61
N VAL A 62 13.54 -29.64 17.48
CA VAL A 62 13.34 -31.06 17.09
C VAL A 62 11.90 -31.38 16.66
N GLY A 63 10.99 -30.40 16.74
CA GLY A 63 9.58 -30.52 16.39
C GLY A 63 8.78 -29.32 16.90
N GLU A 64 7.57 -29.12 16.36
CA GLU A 64 6.69 -28.03 16.78
C GLU A 64 6.02 -28.30 18.15
N PRO A 65 5.52 -27.26 18.84
CA PRO A 65 5.08 -27.39 20.23
C PRO A 65 3.98 -28.45 20.46
N LEU A 66 2.93 -28.49 19.65
CA LEU A 66 1.86 -29.46 19.85
C LEU A 66 2.32 -30.89 19.51
N TYR A 67 3.14 -31.04 18.47
CA TYR A 67 3.79 -32.31 18.17
C TYR A 67 4.59 -32.84 19.37
N LEU A 68 5.43 -32.02 19.99
CA LEU A 68 6.25 -32.44 21.14
C LEU A 68 5.40 -32.84 22.35
N ASP A 69 4.30 -32.14 22.62
CA ASP A 69 3.38 -32.52 23.70
C ASP A 69 2.68 -33.85 23.45
N VAL A 70 2.30 -34.13 22.20
CA VAL A 70 1.68 -35.41 21.83
C VAL A 70 2.67 -36.55 22.00
N VAL A 71 3.91 -36.39 21.54
CA VAL A 71 4.98 -37.37 21.73
C VAL A 71 5.22 -37.63 23.23
N ALA A 72 5.34 -36.57 24.03
CA ALA A 72 5.52 -36.67 25.47
C ALA A 72 4.33 -37.37 26.16
N ALA A 73 3.09 -37.01 25.79
CA ALA A 73 1.88 -37.59 26.36
C ALA A 73 1.74 -39.08 26.02
N LEU A 74 2.09 -39.50 24.81
CA LEU A 74 2.12 -40.91 24.42
C LEU A 74 3.20 -41.68 25.17
N SER A 75 4.40 -41.11 25.31
CA SER A 75 5.47 -41.69 26.11
C SER A 75 5.08 -41.86 27.58
N GLU A 76 4.42 -40.86 28.17
CA GLU A 76 3.93 -40.94 29.54
C GLU A 76 2.77 -41.95 29.68
N GLY A 77 1.87 -42.00 28.69
CA GLY A 77 0.80 -42.99 28.62
C GLY A 77 1.35 -44.41 28.60
N HIS A 78 2.40 -44.66 27.82
CA HIS A 78 3.10 -45.95 27.79
C HIS A 78 3.65 -46.34 29.16
N ASN A 79 4.32 -45.40 29.85
CA ASN A 79 4.83 -45.61 31.20
C ASN A 79 3.72 -45.91 32.23
N ARG A 80 2.48 -45.46 31.96
CA ARG A 80 1.29 -45.73 32.79
C ARG A 80 0.55 -47.01 32.37
N GLY A 81 1.10 -47.81 31.45
CA GLY A 81 0.53 -49.08 31.00
C GLY A 81 -0.54 -48.97 29.91
N ILE A 82 -0.70 -47.81 29.25
CA ILE A 82 -1.62 -47.66 28.11
C ILE A 82 -0.95 -48.21 26.85
N SER A 83 -1.57 -49.22 26.22
CA SER A 83 -0.96 -50.02 25.15
C SER A 83 -1.03 -49.40 23.74
N ILE A 84 -1.50 -48.16 23.59
CA ILE A 84 -1.60 -47.50 22.27
C ILE A 84 -0.22 -46.94 21.92
N SER A 85 0.38 -47.42 20.81
CA SER A 85 1.71 -47.01 20.35
C SER A 85 1.68 -46.66 18.86
N PRO A 86 1.04 -45.53 18.48
CA PRO A 86 0.88 -45.17 17.08
C PRO A 86 2.18 -44.57 16.52
N HIS A 87 2.39 -44.68 15.21
CA HIS A 87 3.41 -43.91 14.51
C HIS A 87 3.00 -42.43 14.48
N VAL A 88 3.87 -41.52 14.93
CA VAL A 88 3.55 -40.09 15.04
C VAL A 88 4.40 -39.29 14.08
N ILE A 89 3.77 -38.49 13.22
CA ILE A 89 4.43 -37.52 12.35
C ILE A 89 3.98 -36.09 12.70
N GLY A 90 4.85 -35.11 12.46
CA GLY A 90 4.60 -33.69 12.66
C GLY A 90 4.45 -32.94 11.33
N GLY A 91 3.47 -32.06 11.25
CA GLY A 91 3.19 -31.26 10.05
C GLY A 91 2.93 -29.79 10.38
N ARG A 92 3.49 -28.90 9.56
CA ARG A 92 3.18 -27.47 9.61
C ARG A 92 2.17 -27.07 8.55
N TYR A 93 1.22 -26.22 8.92
CA TYR A 93 0.21 -25.70 8.00
C TYR A 93 -0.17 -24.26 8.33
N GLY A 94 -0.76 -23.55 7.36
CA GLY A 94 -1.53 -22.34 7.62
C GLY A 94 -0.77 -21.14 8.22
N LEU A 95 0.56 -21.10 8.13
CA LEU A 95 1.38 -19.98 8.60
C LEU A 95 0.97 -18.70 7.86
N SER A 96 0.87 -17.58 8.58
CA SER A 96 0.48 -16.29 8.02
C SER A 96 -0.80 -16.35 7.17
N SER A 97 -1.79 -17.12 7.64
CA SER A 97 -3.07 -17.33 6.94
C SER A 97 -2.98 -18.06 5.60
N LYS A 98 -1.90 -18.81 5.33
CA LYS A 98 -1.86 -19.74 4.19
C LYS A 98 -3.08 -20.66 4.19
N GLU A 99 -3.61 -20.93 3.00
CA GLU A 99 -4.83 -21.71 2.84
C GLU A 99 -4.71 -23.11 3.46
N PHE A 100 -5.82 -23.64 3.97
CA PHE A 100 -5.89 -25.00 4.50
C PHE A 100 -7.24 -25.64 4.16
N THR A 101 -7.25 -26.34 3.02
CA THR A 101 -8.45 -26.87 2.36
C THR A 101 -8.70 -28.36 2.67
N PRO A 102 -9.89 -28.90 2.35
CA PRO A 102 -10.16 -30.34 2.44
C PRO A 102 -9.18 -31.19 1.64
N ALA A 103 -8.74 -30.71 0.47
CA ALA A 103 -7.72 -31.37 -0.35
C ALA A 103 -6.40 -31.56 0.40
N MET A 104 -5.96 -30.51 1.09
CA MET A 104 -4.75 -30.54 1.91
C MET A 104 -4.90 -31.49 3.11
N VAL A 105 -6.07 -31.52 3.76
CA VAL A 105 -6.36 -32.48 4.83
C VAL A 105 -6.32 -33.92 4.30
N LYS A 106 -6.92 -34.17 3.14
CA LYS A 106 -6.91 -35.50 2.51
C LYS A 106 -5.47 -35.95 2.25
N ALA A 107 -4.60 -35.08 1.75
CA ALA A 107 -3.19 -35.40 1.56
C ALA A 107 -2.46 -35.77 2.86
N VAL A 108 -2.79 -35.13 3.98
CA VAL A 108 -2.26 -35.52 5.31
C VAL A 108 -2.71 -36.93 5.69
N TYR A 109 -3.99 -37.28 5.45
CA TYR A 109 -4.46 -38.64 5.70
C TYR A 109 -3.86 -39.67 4.75
N ASP A 110 -3.63 -39.33 3.49
CA ASP A 110 -2.98 -40.20 2.52
C ASP A 110 -1.50 -40.42 2.87
N GLU A 111 -0.81 -39.40 3.36
CA GLU A 111 0.55 -39.52 3.88
C GLU A 111 0.63 -40.53 5.04
N LEU A 112 -0.33 -40.48 5.98
CA LEU A 112 -0.41 -41.44 7.10
C LEU A 112 -0.59 -42.91 6.67
N LYS A 113 -1.01 -43.17 5.42
CA LYS A 113 -1.17 -44.53 4.87
C LYS A 113 0.10 -45.06 4.22
N GLN A 114 1.12 -44.23 4.01
CA GLN A 114 2.38 -44.67 3.42
C GLN A 114 3.18 -45.54 4.39
N ASP A 115 4.00 -46.44 3.84
CA ASP A 115 4.92 -47.27 4.62
C ASP A 115 6.03 -46.43 5.28
N HIS A 116 6.43 -45.33 4.61
CA HIS A 116 7.47 -44.40 5.06
C HIS A 116 6.96 -42.96 4.96
N PRO A 117 6.05 -42.54 5.85
CA PRO A 117 5.51 -41.19 5.80
C PRO A 117 6.58 -40.15 6.16
N LYS A 118 6.50 -38.96 5.59
CA LYS A 118 7.36 -37.82 5.94
C LYS A 118 7.13 -37.40 7.40
N GLU A 119 8.17 -37.50 8.22
CA GLU A 119 8.10 -37.22 9.67
C GLU A 119 7.87 -35.74 9.99
N HIS A 120 8.45 -34.82 9.20
CA HIS A 120 8.39 -33.38 9.41
C HIS A 120 7.99 -32.65 8.13
N PHE A 121 6.69 -32.68 7.83
CA PHE A 121 6.18 -32.16 6.56
C PHE A 121 5.65 -30.73 6.65
N THR A 122 5.42 -30.13 5.49
CA THR A 122 4.61 -28.91 5.30
C THR A 122 3.45 -29.22 4.35
N ILE A 123 2.34 -28.50 4.48
CA ILE A 123 1.20 -28.63 3.56
C ILE A 123 0.71 -27.24 3.15
N GLY A 124 0.41 -27.10 1.85
CA GLY A 124 -0.06 -25.86 1.24
C GLY A 124 1.03 -25.01 0.58
N ILE A 125 2.30 -25.41 0.60
CA ILE A 125 3.41 -24.74 -0.11
C ILE A 125 4.13 -25.73 -1.04
N ASN A 126 4.90 -25.23 -2.00
CA ASN A 126 5.88 -26.01 -2.75
C ASN A 126 7.28 -25.77 -2.15
N ASP A 127 7.73 -26.70 -1.30
CA ASP A 127 9.07 -26.67 -0.72
C ASP A 127 10.03 -27.50 -1.56
N ASP A 128 10.58 -26.87 -2.60
CA ASP A 128 11.57 -27.44 -3.50
C ASP A 128 13.02 -27.33 -3.00
N VAL A 129 13.22 -26.81 -1.78
CA VAL A 129 14.55 -26.64 -1.17
C VAL A 129 14.81 -27.73 -0.14
N THR A 130 13.89 -27.92 0.81
CA THR A 130 14.02 -28.95 1.85
C THR A 130 13.10 -30.14 1.63
N HIS A 131 12.29 -30.12 0.56
CA HIS A 131 11.42 -31.21 0.14
C HIS A 131 10.43 -31.69 1.22
N SER A 132 10.04 -30.80 2.14
CA SER A 132 9.12 -31.12 3.23
C SER A 132 7.65 -31.10 2.80
N SER A 133 7.30 -30.51 1.66
CA SER A 133 5.90 -30.36 1.25
C SER A 133 5.25 -31.68 0.83
N LEU A 134 3.94 -31.79 1.11
CA LEU A 134 3.06 -32.85 0.61
C LEU A 134 2.31 -32.38 -0.65
N ASN A 135 2.14 -33.29 -1.61
CA ASN A 135 1.31 -33.06 -2.80
C ASN A 135 -0.17 -33.31 -2.48
N TYR A 136 -1.07 -32.56 -3.12
CA TYR A 136 -2.51 -32.73 -2.97
C TYR A 136 -3.24 -32.41 -4.28
N ASP A 137 -4.43 -32.98 -4.44
CA ASP A 137 -5.32 -32.69 -5.58
C ASP A 137 -6.22 -31.48 -5.25
N PRO A 138 -5.99 -30.30 -5.84
CA PRO A 138 -6.76 -29.10 -5.53
C PRO A 138 -8.24 -29.18 -5.95
N ALA A 139 -8.63 -30.13 -6.81
CA ALA A 139 -10.00 -30.31 -7.25
C ALA A 139 -10.89 -31.00 -6.19
N PHE A 140 -10.29 -31.63 -5.18
CA PHE A 140 -11.05 -32.31 -4.13
C PHE A 140 -11.85 -31.32 -3.27
N SER A 141 -13.18 -31.47 -3.27
CA SER A 141 -14.12 -30.66 -2.49
C SER A 141 -15.09 -31.55 -1.72
N ILE A 142 -15.53 -31.05 -0.56
CA ILE A 142 -16.55 -31.69 0.30
C ILE A 142 -17.81 -30.82 0.41
N GLU A 143 -17.89 -29.72 -0.35
CA GLU A 143 -18.99 -28.78 -0.27
C GLU A 143 -20.30 -29.40 -0.79
N HIS A 144 -21.41 -29.10 -0.12
CA HIS A 144 -22.70 -29.66 -0.49
C HIS A 144 -23.20 -29.04 -1.81
N SER A 145 -23.81 -29.84 -2.69
CA SER A 145 -24.28 -29.37 -4.00
C SER A 145 -25.38 -28.32 -3.95
N ALA A 146 -26.04 -28.15 -2.80
CA ALA A 146 -27.05 -27.11 -2.54
C ALA A 146 -26.46 -25.80 -1.97
N THR A 147 -25.15 -25.74 -1.70
CA THR A 147 -24.48 -24.51 -1.31
C THR A 147 -24.15 -23.70 -2.56
N VAL A 148 -24.67 -22.48 -2.65
CA VAL A 148 -24.32 -21.51 -3.69
C VAL A 148 -23.05 -20.78 -3.27
N GLN A 149 -22.05 -20.77 -4.16
CA GLN A 149 -20.75 -20.14 -3.95
C GLN A 149 -20.60 -18.90 -4.83
N CYS A 150 -20.31 -17.75 -4.22
CA CYS A 150 -20.21 -16.47 -4.92
C CYS A 150 -18.86 -15.79 -4.69
N ILE A 151 -18.28 -15.23 -5.75
CA ILE A 151 -17.08 -14.39 -5.70
C ILE A 151 -17.37 -13.00 -6.26
N PHE A 152 -16.86 -11.98 -5.56
CA PHE A 152 -16.97 -10.58 -5.98
C PHE A 152 -15.61 -9.92 -5.98
N TRP A 153 -15.21 -9.41 -7.14
CA TRP A 153 -14.02 -8.59 -7.33
C TRP A 153 -14.40 -7.12 -7.31
N GLY A 154 -13.89 -6.39 -6.32
CA GLY A 154 -14.12 -4.96 -6.15
C GLY A 154 -12.83 -4.19 -5.95
N LEU A 155 -12.91 -2.86 -6.06
CA LEU A 155 -11.83 -1.94 -5.78
C LEU A 155 -11.90 -1.42 -4.34
N GLY A 156 -10.75 -1.30 -3.67
CA GLY A 156 -10.69 -0.74 -2.32
C GLY A 156 -11.38 0.63 -2.25
N SER A 157 -12.46 0.71 -1.45
CA SER A 157 -13.36 1.86 -1.26
C SER A 157 -14.51 2.05 -2.28
N ASP A 158 -14.76 1.11 -3.19
CA ASP A 158 -15.94 1.14 -4.09
C ASP A 158 -17.26 0.77 -3.39
N GLY A 159 -17.18 0.19 -2.19
CA GLY A 159 -18.30 -0.24 -1.36
C GLY A 159 -18.72 -1.71 -1.53
N THR A 160 -18.05 -2.50 -2.37
CA THR A 160 -18.32 -3.93 -2.65
C THR A 160 -18.36 -4.77 -1.39
N VAL A 161 -17.31 -4.70 -0.56
CA VAL A 161 -17.24 -5.41 0.73
C VAL A 161 -18.40 -5.03 1.66
N GLY A 162 -18.77 -3.74 1.66
CA GLY A 162 -19.88 -3.25 2.48
C GLY A 162 -21.22 -3.81 2.01
N ALA A 163 -21.46 -3.81 0.70
CA ALA A 163 -22.63 -4.41 0.08
C ALA A 163 -22.70 -5.92 0.39
N ASN A 164 -21.60 -6.66 0.23
CA ASN A 164 -21.55 -8.09 0.52
C ASN A 164 -21.83 -8.42 1.99
N LYS A 165 -21.29 -7.64 2.93
CA LYS A 165 -21.65 -7.76 4.37
C LYS A 165 -23.13 -7.51 4.62
N ASN A 166 -23.75 -6.59 3.88
CA ASN A 166 -25.18 -6.34 3.98
C ASN A 166 -26.00 -7.49 3.36
N SER A 167 -25.58 -8.02 2.20
CA SER A 167 -26.22 -9.18 1.56
C SER A 167 -26.19 -10.43 2.44
N ILE A 168 -25.06 -10.70 3.13
CA ILE A 168 -24.97 -11.78 4.11
C ILE A 168 -26.02 -11.62 5.21
N LYS A 169 -26.19 -10.41 5.74
CA LYS A 169 -27.19 -10.13 6.78
C LYS A 169 -28.60 -10.31 6.26
N ILE A 170 -28.92 -9.80 5.07
CA ILE A 170 -30.24 -9.96 4.47
C ILE A 170 -30.57 -11.46 4.32
N ILE A 171 -29.68 -12.24 3.71
CA ILE A 171 -29.94 -13.66 3.46
C ILE A 171 -29.95 -14.46 4.77
N GLY A 172 -28.98 -14.23 5.67
CA GLY A 172 -28.87 -15.01 6.91
C GLY A 172 -29.88 -14.62 8.01
N GLU A 173 -30.40 -13.39 8.03
CA GLU A 173 -31.39 -12.96 9.04
C GLU A 173 -32.84 -13.07 8.54
N GLU A 174 -33.08 -12.97 7.22
CA GLU A 174 -34.43 -12.90 6.66
C GLU A 174 -34.86 -14.20 5.94
N THR A 175 -34.01 -15.22 5.89
CA THR A 175 -34.27 -16.50 5.20
C THR A 175 -33.83 -17.70 6.06
N ALA A 176 -34.19 -18.92 5.66
CA ALA A 176 -33.75 -20.15 6.34
C ALA A 176 -32.31 -20.58 5.95
N ASN A 177 -31.67 -19.88 5.01
CA ASN A 177 -30.33 -20.22 4.56
C ASN A 177 -29.28 -19.81 5.60
N TYR A 178 -28.29 -20.68 5.77
CA TYR A 178 -27.03 -20.31 6.39
C TYR A 178 -26.23 -19.44 5.42
N ALA A 179 -25.49 -18.48 5.97
CA ALA A 179 -24.65 -17.56 5.22
C ALA A 179 -23.24 -17.52 5.82
N GLN A 180 -22.23 -17.54 4.95
CA GLN A 180 -20.83 -17.36 5.31
C GLN A 180 -20.22 -16.28 4.41
N GLY A 181 -19.35 -15.44 4.97
CA GLY A 181 -18.55 -14.50 4.19
C GLY A 181 -17.12 -14.39 4.70
N TYR A 182 -16.19 -14.43 3.75
CA TYR A 182 -14.77 -14.14 3.97
C TYR A 182 -14.32 -13.09 2.96
N PHE A 183 -13.43 -12.19 3.37
CA PHE A 183 -13.02 -11.05 2.56
C PHE A 183 -11.49 -11.01 2.50
N VAL A 184 -10.95 -11.21 1.30
CA VAL A 184 -9.54 -11.01 1.00
C VAL A 184 -9.35 -9.54 0.65
N TYR A 185 -8.53 -8.87 1.44
CA TYR A 185 -8.13 -7.49 1.18
C TYR A 185 -6.68 -7.52 0.72
N ASP A 186 -6.38 -6.73 -0.30
CA ASP A 186 -5.02 -6.29 -0.53
C ASP A 186 -4.65 -5.26 0.55
N SER A 187 -3.38 -5.29 0.92
CA SER A 187 -2.78 -4.42 1.91
C SER A 187 -2.62 -2.97 1.46
N LYS A 188 -2.63 -2.72 0.14
CA LYS A 188 -2.66 -1.38 -0.42
C LYS A 188 -3.92 -0.67 0.05
N LYS A 189 -3.77 0.58 0.53
CA LYS A 189 -4.86 1.31 1.18
C LYS A 189 -5.91 1.87 0.22
N SER A 190 -5.56 2.08 -1.03
CA SER A 190 -6.51 2.46 -2.08
C SER A 190 -6.14 1.84 -3.41
N GLY A 191 -7.13 1.71 -4.30
CA GLY A 191 -6.93 1.15 -5.63
C GLY A 191 -6.56 -0.33 -5.62
N SER A 192 -6.85 -1.01 -4.51
CA SER A 192 -6.42 -2.36 -4.22
C SER A 192 -7.53 -3.34 -4.52
N VAL A 193 -7.18 -4.55 -4.94
CA VAL A 193 -8.19 -5.57 -5.27
C VAL A 193 -8.78 -6.10 -3.97
N THR A 194 -10.10 -6.24 -3.93
CA THR A 194 -10.81 -6.93 -2.86
C THR A 194 -11.57 -8.10 -3.46
N ILE A 195 -11.46 -9.27 -2.83
CA ILE A 195 -12.15 -10.49 -3.25
C ILE A 195 -13.03 -10.95 -2.11
N SER A 196 -14.33 -10.95 -2.33
CA SER A 196 -15.31 -11.45 -1.35
C SER A 196 -15.71 -12.87 -1.71
N HIS A 197 -15.59 -13.80 -0.76
CA HIS A 197 -16.01 -15.19 -0.89
C HIS A 197 -17.25 -15.42 -0.04
N LEU A 198 -18.40 -15.64 -0.68
CA LEU A 198 -19.67 -15.84 0.00
C LEU A 198 -20.20 -17.24 -0.27
N ARG A 199 -20.78 -17.87 0.76
CA ARG A 199 -21.50 -19.14 0.64
C ARG A 199 -22.89 -19.01 1.24
N PHE A 200 -23.89 -19.56 0.57
CA PHE A 200 -25.28 -19.57 1.03
C PHE A 200 -25.90 -20.94 0.79
N GLY A 201 -26.68 -21.47 1.73
CA GLY A 201 -27.37 -22.73 1.50
C GLY A 201 -28.22 -23.18 2.68
N PRO A 202 -29.03 -24.25 2.51
CA PRO A 202 -29.94 -24.75 3.54
C PRO A 202 -29.22 -25.54 4.65
N HIS A 203 -27.95 -25.89 4.46
CA HIS A 203 -27.13 -26.63 5.42
C HIS A 203 -26.10 -25.73 6.09
N GLN A 204 -25.71 -26.07 7.32
CA GLN A 204 -24.70 -25.33 8.05
C GLN A 204 -23.35 -25.37 7.32
N ILE A 205 -22.75 -24.20 7.11
CA ILE A 205 -21.53 -24.04 6.32
C ILE A 205 -20.30 -24.11 7.23
N HIS A 206 -19.47 -25.15 7.02
CA HIS A 206 -18.25 -25.43 7.78
C HIS A 206 -17.00 -25.39 6.90
N ALA A 207 -16.80 -24.24 6.24
CA ALA A 207 -15.75 -24.06 5.25
C ALA A 207 -14.86 -22.86 5.59
N PRO A 208 -13.97 -22.93 6.61
CA PRO A 208 -13.05 -21.84 6.94
C PRO A 208 -11.86 -21.78 5.96
N TYR A 209 -12.16 -21.83 4.66
CA TYR A 209 -11.25 -21.79 3.53
C TYR A 209 -11.93 -21.09 2.33
N LEU A 210 -11.13 -20.54 1.43
CA LEU A 210 -11.57 -19.81 0.25
C LEU A 210 -12.34 -20.70 -0.74
N ILE A 211 -13.15 -20.07 -1.59
CA ILE A 211 -13.74 -20.72 -2.77
C ILE A 211 -12.61 -20.89 -3.80
N GLY A 212 -12.37 -22.13 -4.23
CA GLY A 212 -11.30 -22.48 -5.15
C GLY A 212 -11.64 -22.25 -6.63
N PRO A 213 -10.67 -22.44 -7.53
CA PRO A 213 -10.87 -22.37 -8.97
C PRO A 213 -11.97 -23.32 -9.45
N GLY A 214 -12.83 -22.87 -10.38
CA GLY A 214 -13.92 -23.66 -10.96
C GLY A 214 -15.08 -23.99 -10.02
N GLN A 215 -15.18 -23.36 -8.85
CA GLN A 215 -16.17 -23.71 -7.83
C GLN A 215 -17.28 -22.66 -7.61
N ALA A 216 -17.14 -21.43 -8.12
CA ALA A 216 -18.11 -20.37 -7.90
C ALA A 216 -19.27 -20.47 -8.91
N ASP A 217 -20.51 -20.54 -8.41
CA ASP A 217 -21.72 -20.47 -9.22
C ASP A 217 -21.99 -19.03 -9.72
N PHE A 218 -21.46 -18.03 -9.01
CA PHE A 218 -21.60 -16.61 -9.34
C PHE A 218 -20.27 -15.86 -9.20
N VAL A 219 -19.85 -15.15 -10.24
CA VAL A 219 -18.68 -14.26 -10.23
C VAL A 219 -19.11 -12.85 -10.64
N ALA A 220 -18.75 -11.84 -9.87
CA ALA A 220 -18.93 -10.44 -10.24
C ALA A 220 -17.60 -9.69 -10.32
N CYS A 221 -17.44 -8.86 -11.35
CA CYS A 221 -16.30 -7.98 -11.56
C CYS A 221 -16.78 -6.53 -11.63
N HIS A 222 -16.52 -5.77 -10.57
CA HIS A 222 -17.02 -4.40 -10.45
C HIS A 222 -16.06 -3.35 -11.04
N GLN A 223 -14.99 -3.79 -11.73
CA GLN A 223 -14.05 -2.94 -12.45
C GLN A 223 -13.61 -3.63 -13.74
N PHE A 224 -13.89 -3.02 -14.90
CA PHE A 224 -13.54 -3.59 -16.20
C PHE A 224 -12.03 -3.86 -16.34
N THR A 225 -11.18 -2.95 -15.84
CA THR A 225 -9.71 -3.02 -15.97
C THR A 225 -9.08 -4.25 -15.29
N PHE A 226 -9.78 -4.90 -14.35
CA PHE A 226 -9.30 -6.15 -13.78
C PHE A 226 -9.19 -7.27 -14.82
N LEU A 227 -10.08 -7.29 -15.82
CA LEU A 227 -10.05 -8.30 -16.88
C LEU A 227 -8.81 -8.20 -17.75
N GLU A 228 -8.25 -6.99 -17.91
CA GLU A 228 -7.02 -6.76 -18.68
C GLU A 228 -5.79 -7.38 -18.01
N ARG A 229 -5.84 -7.75 -16.72
CA ARG A 229 -4.65 -8.11 -15.93
C ARG A 229 -4.79 -9.35 -15.06
N LEU A 230 -5.99 -9.64 -14.59
CA LEU A 230 -6.27 -10.65 -13.57
C LEU A 230 -7.14 -11.74 -14.15
N ASP A 231 -6.89 -12.96 -13.69
CA ASP A 231 -7.74 -14.09 -14.00
C ASP A 231 -8.97 -14.12 -13.09
N VAL A 232 -9.95 -13.30 -13.45
CA VAL A 232 -11.22 -13.17 -12.72
C VAL A 232 -12.06 -14.45 -12.83
N LEU A 233 -12.08 -15.07 -14.02
CA LEU A 233 -12.95 -16.19 -14.36
C LEU A 233 -12.36 -17.57 -14.01
N LYS A 234 -11.12 -17.64 -13.48
CA LYS A 234 -10.58 -18.89 -12.90
C LYS A 234 -11.48 -19.52 -11.85
N TYR A 235 -12.27 -18.72 -11.14
CA TYR A 235 -13.18 -19.19 -10.10
C TYR A 235 -14.52 -19.68 -10.63
N ALA A 236 -14.93 -19.26 -11.83
CA ALA A 236 -16.25 -19.56 -12.36
C ALA A 236 -16.39 -21.05 -12.68
N LYS A 237 -17.48 -21.65 -12.19
CA LYS A 237 -17.90 -23.00 -12.53
C LYS A 237 -18.59 -23.02 -13.90
N PRO A 238 -18.53 -24.14 -14.66
CA PRO A 238 -19.32 -24.29 -15.88
C PRO A 238 -20.83 -24.07 -15.65
N GLY A 239 -21.47 -23.28 -16.53
CA GLY A 239 -22.86 -22.84 -16.43
C GLY A 239 -23.10 -21.72 -15.41
N GLY A 240 -22.04 -21.17 -14.80
CA GLY A 240 -22.14 -20.11 -13.80
C GLY A 240 -22.51 -18.75 -14.38
N ILE A 241 -22.79 -17.80 -13.50
CA ILE A 241 -23.13 -16.41 -13.85
C ILE A 241 -21.90 -15.52 -13.74
N PHE A 242 -21.69 -14.67 -14.74
CA PHE A 242 -20.68 -13.62 -14.71
C PHE A 242 -21.34 -12.23 -14.82
N LEU A 243 -21.21 -11.41 -13.79
CA LEU A 243 -21.69 -10.01 -13.77
C LEU A 243 -20.51 -9.04 -13.95
N LEU A 244 -20.60 -8.11 -14.90
CA LEU A 244 -19.55 -7.15 -15.21
C LEU A 244 -20.05 -5.70 -15.17
N ASP A 245 -19.37 -4.84 -14.41
CA ASP A 245 -19.52 -3.38 -14.51
C ASP A 245 -18.65 -2.85 -15.65
N THR A 246 -19.28 -2.19 -16.63
CA THR A 246 -18.63 -1.73 -17.86
C THR A 246 -19.33 -0.50 -18.44
N ILE A 247 -18.56 0.33 -19.14
CA ILE A 247 -19.11 1.47 -19.90
C ILE A 247 -19.66 1.06 -21.27
N TYR A 248 -19.29 -0.12 -21.77
CA TYR A 248 -19.65 -0.62 -23.10
C TYR A 248 -21.06 -1.23 -23.12
N THR A 249 -21.76 -1.11 -24.25
CA THR A 249 -23.10 -1.68 -24.41
C THR A 249 -23.05 -3.20 -24.66
N SER A 250 -24.22 -3.87 -24.69
CA SER A 250 -24.35 -5.30 -25.01
C SER A 250 -23.82 -5.67 -26.38
N GLU A 251 -23.82 -4.72 -27.31
CA GLU A 251 -23.34 -4.90 -28.68
C GLU A 251 -21.82 -4.70 -28.79
N GLU A 252 -21.24 -3.86 -27.92
CA GLU A 252 -19.83 -3.46 -27.99
C GLU A 252 -18.93 -4.28 -27.09
N VAL A 253 -19.41 -4.67 -25.89
CA VAL A 253 -18.61 -5.23 -24.79
C VAL A 253 -17.75 -6.41 -25.24
N TRP A 254 -18.28 -7.28 -26.10
CA TRP A 254 -17.59 -8.48 -26.57
C TRP A 254 -16.25 -8.15 -27.25
N THR A 255 -16.21 -7.08 -28.04
CA THR A 255 -14.99 -6.65 -28.76
C THR A 255 -13.95 -6.02 -27.85
N HIS A 256 -14.34 -5.61 -26.65
CA HIS A 256 -13.45 -5.04 -25.64
C HIS A 256 -12.93 -6.07 -24.62
N LEU A 257 -13.55 -7.25 -24.53
CA LEU A 257 -13.08 -8.30 -23.61
C LEU A 257 -11.78 -8.93 -24.11
N PRO A 258 -10.80 -9.22 -23.22
CA PRO A 258 -9.64 -10.02 -23.58
C PRO A 258 -10.01 -11.42 -24.09
N GLN A 259 -9.23 -11.95 -25.03
CA GLN A 259 -9.48 -13.25 -25.67
C GLN A 259 -9.59 -14.39 -24.65
N GLU A 260 -8.78 -14.37 -23.59
CA GLU A 260 -8.80 -15.36 -22.52
C GLU A 260 -10.14 -15.33 -21.76
N VAL A 261 -10.70 -14.13 -21.56
CA VAL A 261 -12.00 -13.95 -20.91
C VAL A 261 -13.13 -14.42 -21.84
N GLN A 262 -13.05 -14.10 -23.13
CA GLN A 262 -14.01 -14.61 -24.13
C GLN A 262 -14.00 -16.14 -24.18
N HIS A 263 -12.79 -16.75 -24.18
CA HIS A 263 -12.62 -18.19 -24.18
C HIS A 263 -13.24 -18.84 -22.94
N ASP A 264 -12.95 -18.30 -21.75
CA ASP A 264 -13.54 -18.77 -20.49
C ASP A 264 -15.07 -18.72 -20.51
N ILE A 265 -15.65 -17.63 -21.02
CA ILE A 265 -17.12 -17.47 -21.12
C ILE A 265 -17.73 -18.55 -22.02
N ILE A 266 -17.12 -18.81 -23.18
CA ILE A 266 -17.62 -19.81 -24.14
C ILE A 266 -17.42 -21.23 -23.62
N GLU A 267 -16.20 -21.57 -23.20
CA GLU A 267 -15.83 -22.93 -22.76
C GLU A 267 -16.67 -23.35 -21.55
N LYS A 268 -16.79 -22.45 -20.57
CA LYS A 268 -17.58 -22.69 -19.35
C LYS A 268 -19.07 -22.42 -19.56
N LYS A 269 -19.51 -21.94 -20.73
CA LYS A 269 -20.92 -21.59 -21.02
C LYS A 269 -21.51 -20.65 -19.95
N LEU A 270 -20.80 -19.57 -19.67
CA LEU A 270 -21.21 -18.61 -18.63
C LEU A 270 -22.35 -17.72 -19.11
N HIS A 271 -23.26 -17.39 -18.19
CA HIS A 271 -24.27 -16.36 -18.41
C HIS A 271 -23.68 -14.98 -18.13
N LEU A 272 -23.36 -14.22 -19.18
CA LEU A 272 -22.77 -12.89 -19.06
C LEU A 272 -23.85 -11.80 -18.89
N TYR A 273 -23.81 -11.11 -17.77
CA TYR A 273 -24.61 -9.91 -17.49
C TYR A 273 -23.73 -8.68 -17.38
N ILE A 274 -24.19 -7.56 -17.93
CA ILE A 274 -23.47 -6.28 -17.92
C ILE A 274 -24.34 -5.15 -17.36
N ILE A 275 -23.68 -4.12 -16.81
CA ILE A 275 -24.28 -2.86 -16.40
C ILE A 275 -23.25 -1.74 -16.40
N ASN A 276 -23.66 -0.49 -16.68
CA ASN A 276 -22.85 0.70 -16.40
C ASN A 276 -23.25 1.28 -15.03
N ALA A 277 -22.69 0.72 -13.95
CA ALA A 277 -23.12 1.03 -12.60
C ALA A 277 -22.78 2.47 -12.20
N HIS A 278 -21.66 3.00 -12.70
CA HIS A 278 -21.26 4.39 -12.48
C HIS A 278 -22.25 5.38 -13.09
N LYS A 279 -22.70 5.15 -14.32
CA LYS A 279 -23.72 5.97 -14.97
C LYS A 279 -25.05 5.91 -14.22
N VAL A 280 -25.49 4.71 -13.83
CA VAL A 280 -26.72 4.55 -13.02
C VAL A 280 -26.60 5.30 -11.70
N ALA A 281 -25.45 5.21 -11.02
CA ALA A 281 -25.22 5.92 -9.76
C ALA A 281 -25.23 7.46 -9.93
N GLN A 282 -24.65 7.95 -11.03
CA GLN A 282 -24.67 9.38 -11.37
C GLN A 282 -26.09 9.88 -11.67
N ASP A 283 -26.81 9.20 -12.56
CA ASP A 283 -28.16 9.59 -13.03
C ASP A 283 -29.21 9.52 -11.91
N THR A 284 -28.96 8.69 -10.89
CA THR A 284 -29.83 8.53 -9.70
C THR A 284 -29.44 9.42 -8.52
N GLY A 285 -28.36 10.20 -8.66
CA GLY A 285 -27.89 11.13 -7.63
C GLY A 285 -27.09 10.48 -6.49
N MET A 286 -26.61 9.24 -6.67
CA MET A 286 -25.73 8.55 -5.71
C MET A 286 -24.25 8.93 -5.86
N GLY A 287 -23.91 9.74 -6.88
CA GLY A 287 -22.53 10.10 -7.20
C GLY A 287 -21.75 8.91 -7.77
N GLY A 288 -20.50 8.74 -7.37
CA GLY A 288 -19.66 7.62 -7.84
C GLY A 288 -19.84 6.29 -7.09
N ARG A 289 -20.91 6.10 -6.31
CA ARG A 289 -21.09 4.90 -5.47
C ARG A 289 -21.88 3.82 -6.22
N ILE A 290 -21.23 2.74 -6.59
CA ILE A 290 -21.85 1.63 -7.35
C ILE A 290 -22.41 0.51 -6.46
N ASN A 291 -22.15 0.56 -5.16
CA ASN A 291 -22.45 -0.53 -4.22
C ASN A 291 -23.93 -0.97 -4.20
N THR A 292 -24.88 -0.03 -4.15
CA THR A 292 -26.32 -0.35 -4.17
C THR A 292 -26.75 -0.94 -5.52
N VAL A 293 -26.15 -0.46 -6.61
CA VAL A 293 -26.41 -0.94 -7.98
C VAL A 293 -25.95 -2.39 -8.12
N MET A 294 -24.67 -2.66 -7.85
CA MET A 294 -24.11 -4.01 -7.96
C MET A 294 -24.76 -5.01 -6.99
N GLN A 295 -25.13 -4.57 -5.79
CA GLN A 295 -25.89 -5.40 -4.85
C GLN A 295 -27.26 -5.78 -5.41
N THR A 296 -27.95 -4.84 -6.06
CA THR A 296 -29.26 -5.09 -6.68
C THR A 296 -29.13 -6.08 -7.82
N CYS A 297 -28.10 -5.96 -8.66
CA CYS A 297 -27.79 -6.95 -9.70
C CYS A 297 -27.63 -8.34 -9.08
N PHE A 298 -26.76 -8.51 -8.08
CA PHE A 298 -26.54 -9.80 -7.43
C PHE A 298 -27.85 -10.46 -6.97
N PHE A 299 -28.71 -9.74 -6.26
CA PHE A 299 -30.00 -10.28 -5.82
C PHE A 299 -30.97 -10.61 -6.96
N ALA A 300 -30.91 -9.85 -8.06
CA ALA A 300 -31.80 -10.06 -9.19
C ALA A 300 -31.47 -11.31 -10.02
N ILE A 301 -30.19 -11.68 -10.10
CA ILE A 301 -29.73 -12.75 -11.00
C ILE A 301 -29.05 -13.94 -10.30
N SER A 302 -28.65 -13.86 -9.02
CA SER A 302 -27.93 -14.97 -8.34
C SER A 302 -28.72 -16.26 -8.15
N GLY A 303 -30.06 -16.21 -8.20
CA GLY A 303 -30.91 -17.38 -7.98
C GLY A 303 -31.01 -17.88 -6.53
N ILE A 304 -30.36 -17.20 -5.56
CA ILE A 304 -30.42 -17.57 -4.13
C ILE A 304 -31.81 -17.34 -3.54
N LEU A 305 -32.49 -16.28 -4.01
CA LEU A 305 -33.87 -15.96 -3.67
C LEU A 305 -34.70 -15.74 -4.94
N PRO A 306 -36.01 -16.00 -4.91
CA PRO A 306 -36.91 -15.55 -5.96
C PRO A 306 -36.78 -14.04 -6.19
N ARG A 307 -36.73 -13.60 -7.45
CA ARG A 307 -36.42 -12.20 -7.82
C ARG A 307 -37.32 -11.16 -7.12
N GLU A 308 -38.62 -11.41 -7.03
CA GLU A 308 -39.56 -10.48 -6.37
C GLU A 308 -39.31 -10.37 -4.87
N GLU A 309 -39.02 -11.50 -4.21
CA GLU A 309 -38.67 -11.53 -2.80
C GLU A 309 -37.35 -10.80 -2.54
N ALA A 310 -36.35 -11.02 -3.40
CA ALA A 310 -35.05 -10.38 -3.32
C ALA A 310 -35.16 -8.84 -3.39
N ILE A 311 -35.93 -8.32 -4.36
CA ILE A 311 -36.18 -6.88 -4.52
C ILE A 311 -36.92 -6.31 -3.29
N ALA A 312 -37.92 -7.03 -2.78
CA ALA A 312 -38.66 -6.61 -1.59
C ALA A 312 -37.76 -6.52 -0.35
N GLN A 313 -36.86 -7.48 -0.15
CA GLN A 313 -35.92 -7.49 0.96
C GLN A 313 -34.87 -6.37 0.85
N ILE A 314 -34.37 -6.08 -0.36
CA ILE A 314 -33.48 -4.92 -0.60
C ILE A 314 -34.18 -3.62 -0.19
N LYS A 315 -35.39 -3.36 -0.69
CA LYS A 315 -36.14 -2.13 -0.38
C LYS A 315 -36.46 -2.03 1.12
N LYS A 316 -36.78 -3.16 1.78
CA LYS A 316 -36.96 -3.23 3.25
C LYS A 316 -35.67 -2.85 4.00
N SER A 317 -34.52 -3.41 3.60
CA SER A 317 -33.21 -3.13 4.18
C SER A 317 -32.79 -1.66 4.00
N ILE A 318 -33.01 -1.09 2.82
CA ILE A 318 -32.76 0.34 2.53
C ILE A 318 -33.58 1.22 3.48
N LYS A 319 -34.88 0.95 3.67
CA LYS A 319 -35.74 1.72 4.58
C LYS A 319 -35.26 1.62 6.03
N LYS A 320 -34.88 0.42 6.49
CA LYS A 320 -34.32 0.20 7.84
C LYS A 320 -33.02 0.97 8.05
N THR A 321 -32.14 0.99 7.05
CA THR A 321 -30.80 1.60 7.12
C THR A 321 -30.82 3.12 6.99
N TYR A 322 -31.64 3.65 6.07
CA TYR A 322 -31.56 5.05 5.64
C TYR A 322 -32.73 5.93 6.09
N SER A 323 -33.76 5.38 6.76
CA SER A 323 -34.88 6.17 7.30
C SER A 323 -34.42 7.34 8.19
N LYS A 324 -33.34 7.15 8.98
CA LYS A 324 -32.75 8.20 9.82
C LYS A 324 -32.07 9.33 9.04
N ARG A 325 -31.80 9.14 7.74
CA ARG A 325 -31.19 10.15 6.86
C ARG A 325 -32.24 10.94 6.05
N GLY A 326 -33.53 10.69 6.27
CA GLY A 326 -34.64 11.37 5.63
C GLY A 326 -35.19 10.62 4.40
N GLU A 327 -36.45 10.90 4.08
CA GLU A 327 -37.20 10.19 3.02
C GLU A 327 -36.57 10.39 1.63
N VAL A 328 -35.97 11.55 1.36
CA VAL A 328 -35.30 11.82 0.08
C VAL A 328 -34.18 10.82 -0.20
N VAL A 329 -33.36 10.49 0.80
CA VAL A 329 -32.28 9.50 0.67
C VAL A 329 -32.84 8.10 0.44
N VAL A 330 -33.94 7.74 1.11
CA VAL A 330 -34.61 6.45 0.92
C VAL A 330 -35.15 6.34 -0.51
N GLN A 331 -35.86 7.35 -1.01
CA GLN A 331 -36.41 7.38 -2.37
C GLN A 331 -35.32 7.39 -3.45
N GLN A 332 -34.20 8.08 -3.22
CA GLN A 332 -33.04 8.01 -4.11
C GLN A 332 -32.50 6.58 -4.23
N ASN A 333 -32.36 5.87 -3.11
CA ASN A 333 -31.92 4.47 -3.14
C ASN A 333 -32.96 3.55 -3.81
N PHE A 334 -34.26 3.80 -3.63
CA PHE A 334 -35.30 3.06 -4.36
C PHE A 334 -35.25 3.29 -5.87
N ARG A 335 -35.10 4.55 -6.30
CA ARG A 335 -34.89 4.86 -7.72
C ARG A 335 -33.64 4.18 -8.27
N ALA A 336 -32.55 4.10 -7.49
CA ALA A 336 -31.36 3.38 -7.90
C ALA A 336 -31.61 1.88 -8.09
N VAL A 337 -32.37 1.23 -7.20
CA VAL A 337 -32.78 -0.17 -7.36
C VAL A 337 -33.58 -0.37 -8.65
N ASP A 338 -34.59 0.48 -8.89
CA ASP A 338 -35.46 0.33 -10.06
C ASP A 338 -34.70 0.60 -11.38
N ALA A 339 -33.91 1.68 -11.43
CA ALA A 339 -33.07 2.00 -12.58
C ALA A 339 -32.02 0.91 -12.86
N THR A 340 -31.48 0.27 -11.81
CA THR A 340 -30.55 -0.86 -11.97
C THR A 340 -31.19 -2.01 -12.72
N LEU A 341 -32.43 -2.37 -12.40
CA LEU A 341 -33.13 -3.49 -13.04
C LEU A 341 -33.45 -3.21 -14.52
N GLU A 342 -33.62 -1.94 -14.88
CA GLU A 342 -33.85 -1.51 -16.27
C GLU A 342 -32.56 -1.54 -17.12
N HIS A 343 -31.40 -1.32 -16.49
CA HIS A 343 -30.09 -1.22 -17.16
C HIS A 343 -29.20 -2.45 -16.98
N LEU A 344 -29.72 -3.51 -16.37
CA LEU A 344 -29.05 -4.81 -16.26
C LEU A 344 -29.41 -5.65 -17.49
N HIS A 345 -28.42 -5.95 -18.31
CA HIS A 345 -28.61 -6.66 -19.58
C HIS A 345 -27.86 -7.98 -19.60
N GLU A 346 -28.51 -9.05 -20.04
CA GLU A 346 -27.83 -10.29 -20.43
C GLU A 346 -27.29 -10.13 -21.84
N VAL A 347 -26.02 -10.47 -22.06
CA VAL A 347 -25.40 -10.43 -23.38
C VAL A 347 -25.85 -11.69 -24.13
N PRO A 348 -26.63 -11.57 -25.22
CA PRO A 348 -27.17 -12.73 -25.90
C PRO A 348 -26.06 -13.53 -26.59
N GLU A 349 -26.23 -14.86 -26.68
CA GLU A 349 -25.29 -15.73 -27.39
C GLU A 349 -25.01 -15.26 -28.83
N SER A 350 -26.00 -14.67 -29.51
CA SER A 350 -25.82 -14.12 -30.86
C SER A 350 -24.84 -12.94 -30.91
N ALA A 351 -24.75 -12.12 -29.87
CA ALA A 351 -23.76 -11.06 -29.76
C ALA A 351 -22.35 -11.62 -29.46
N MET A 352 -22.27 -12.78 -28.82
CA MET A 352 -21.00 -13.48 -28.53
C MET A 352 -20.51 -14.30 -29.75
N MET A 353 -21.43 -14.89 -30.54
CA MET A 353 -21.15 -15.74 -31.71
C MET A 353 -21.02 -14.97 -33.04
N GLY A 354 -21.40 -13.69 -33.09
CA GLY A 354 -21.26 -12.85 -34.29
C GLY A 354 -19.82 -12.67 -34.83
N ILE A 355 -18.82 -13.18 -34.10
CA ILE A 355 -17.39 -13.12 -34.44
C ILE A 355 -16.73 -14.50 -34.26
N GLU A 356 -17.40 -15.60 -34.65
CA GLU A 356 -16.86 -16.98 -34.60
C GLU A 356 -15.61 -17.24 -35.47
N THR A 357 -15.08 -16.24 -36.18
CA THR A 357 -13.80 -16.38 -36.90
C THR A 357 -12.55 -16.18 -36.03
N LEU A 358 -12.70 -15.92 -34.72
CA LEU A 358 -11.60 -15.65 -33.79
C LEU A 358 -11.26 -16.78 -32.80
N ALA A 359 -12.19 -17.70 -32.53
CA ALA A 359 -12.04 -18.70 -31.46
C ALA A 359 -11.04 -19.85 -31.77
N ASN A 360 -10.62 -20.01 -33.04
CA ASN A 360 -9.67 -21.05 -33.48
C ASN A 360 -8.25 -20.51 -33.76
N ILE A 361 -7.92 -19.31 -33.28
CA ILE A 361 -6.56 -18.77 -33.39
C ILE A 361 -5.77 -19.18 -32.14
N PRO A 362 -4.66 -19.95 -32.27
CA PRO A 362 -3.82 -20.31 -31.13
C PRO A 362 -3.40 -19.06 -30.35
N VAL A 363 -3.37 -19.16 -29.02
CA VAL A 363 -2.77 -18.14 -28.13
C VAL A 363 -1.36 -17.82 -28.64
N GLY A 364 -1.16 -16.61 -29.16
CA GLY A 364 0.13 -16.15 -29.72
C GLY A 364 0.18 -15.93 -31.25
N VAL A 365 -0.94 -16.02 -31.98
CA VAL A 365 -0.97 -15.70 -33.43
C VAL A 365 -1.70 -14.37 -33.69
N ASN A 366 -0.98 -13.38 -34.23
CA ASN A 366 -1.56 -12.13 -34.69
C ASN A 366 -2.41 -12.36 -35.96
N GLY A 367 -3.73 -12.24 -35.85
CA GLY A 367 -4.55 -11.77 -36.97
C GLY A 367 -5.91 -12.42 -37.13
N SER A 368 -6.98 -11.63 -36.94
CA SER A 368 -8.16 -11.73 -37.79
C SER A 368 -8.44 -10.38 -38.43
N THR A 369 -9.02 -10.40 -39.63
CA THR A 369 -9.36 -9.20 -40.39
C THR A 369 -10.86 -9.11 -40.60
N GLN A 370 -11.47 -7.96 -40.29
CA GLN A 370 -12.79 -7.61 -40.78
C GLN A 370 -12.67 -6.95 -42.16
N ARG A 371 -13.60 -7.27 -43.07
CA ARG A 371 -13.75 -6.54 -44.35
C ARG A 371 -14.68 -5.36 -44.12
N ASN A 372 -14.20 -4.15 -44.36
CA ASN A 372 -15.07 -2.99 -44.44
C ASN A 372 -15.91 -3.02 -45.74
N GLY A 373 -16.91 -2.15 -45.85
CA GLY A 373 -17.76 -1.99 -47.04
C GLY A 373 -17.03 -1.57 -48.32
N HIS A 374 -15.70 -1.55 -48.33
CA HIS A 374 -14.83 -1.27 -49.48
C HIS A 374 -13.84 -2.43 -49.75
N GLY A 375 -14.03 -3.61 -49.13
CA GLY A 375 -13.24 -4.81 -49.41
C GLY A 375 -11.81 -4.79 -48.87
N ARG A 376 -11.44 -3.83 -48.01
CA ARG A 376 -10.15 -3.82 -47.31
C ARG A 376 -10.25 -4.56 -45.98
N SER A 377 -9.34 -5.50 -45.79
CA SER A 377 -9.09 -6.25 -44.55
C SER A 377 -8.40 -5.34 -43.53
N ILE A 378 -9.08 -4.99 -42.45
CA ILE A 378 -8.50 -4.26 -41.30
C ILE A 378 -8.29 -5.29 -40.19
N PRO A 379 -7.05 -5.48 -39.68
CA PRO A 379 -6.82 -6.30 -38.49
C PRO A 379 -7.59 -5.71 -37.31
N LEU A 380 -8.50 -6.47 -36.70
CA LEU A 380 -9.02 -6.09 -35.39
C LEU A 380 -7.93 -6.43 -34.37
N PRO A 381 -7.49 -5.47 -33.51
CA PRO A 381 -6.54 -5.79 -32.46
C PRO A 381 -7.21 -6.79 -31.51
N VAL A 382 -6.71 -8.02 -31.48
CA VAL A 382 -7.14 -9.03 -30.51
C VAL A 382 -6.59 -8.58 -29.16
N LEU A 383 -7.46 -8.10 -28.28
CA LEU A 383 -7.08 -7.75 -26.92
C LEU A 383 -6.73 -9.04 -26.17
N GLN A 384 -5.50 -9.15 -25.69
CA GLN A 384 -5.06 -10.23 -24.80
C GLN A 384 -4.84 -9.68 -23.39
N ARG A 385 -5.00 -10.54 -22.38
CA ARG A 385 -4.67 -10.18 -21.01
C ARG A 385 -3.19 -9.76 -20.96
N ARG A 386 -2.95 -8.57 -20.43
CA ARG A 386 -1.60 -8.01 -20.32
C ARG A 386 -0.80 -8.84 -19.31
N ALA A 387 0.49 -8.97 -19.57
CA ALA A 387 1.41 -9.52 -18.59
C ALA A 387 1.33 -8.70 -17.28
N PRO A 388 1.47 -9.33 -16.10
CA PRO A 388 1.35 -8.63 -14.81
C PRO A 388 2.34 -7.47 -14.66
N VAL A 389 3.50 -7.59 -15.30
CA VAL A 389 4.58 -6.60 -15.40
C VAL A 389 5.19 -6.64 -16.81
N SER A 390 5.90 -5.58 -17.21
CA SER A 390 6.61 -5.53 -18.51
C SER A 390 7.62 -6.68 -18.67
N LEU A 391 7.82 -7.14 -19.91
CA LEU A 391 8.86 -8.11 -20.26
C LEU A 391 10.28 -7.57 -20.06
N GLU A 392 10.43 -6.24 -20.04
CA GLU A 392 11.68 -5.53 -19.76
C GLU A 392 11.99 -5.45 -18.26
N ALA A 393 11.05 -5.84 -17.40
CA ALA A 393 11.25 -5.82 -15.96
C ALA A 393 12.39 -6.80 -15.56
N PRO A 394 13.15 -6.49 -14.50
CA PRO A 394 14.19 -7.39 -13.99
C PRO A 394 13.64 -8.78 -13.71
N MET A 395 14.48 -9.80 -13.87
CA MET A 395 14.07 -11.21 -13.77
C MET A 395 13.34 -11.55 -12.46
N PHE A 396 13.80 -10.99 -11.32
CA PHE A 396 13.10 -11.14 -10.04
C PHE A 396 11.71 -10.49 -10.04
N VAL A 397 11.56 -9.32 -10.65
CA VAL A 397 10.26 -8.64 -10.79
C VAL A 397 9.31 -9.47 -11.66
N ARG A 398 9.80 -10.00 -12.78
CA ARG A 398 8.97 -10.79 -13.69
C ARG A 398 8.58 -12.15 -13.11
N ASP A 399 9.56 -12.88 -12.59
CA ASP A 399 9.40 -14.31 -12.28
C ASP A 399 8.95 -14.56 -10.83
N VAL A 400 9.04 -13.55 -9.94
CA VAL A 400 8.60 -13.62 -8.54
C VAL A 400 7.49 -12.61 -8.27
N LEU A 401 7.72 -11.32 -8.52
CA LEU A 401 6.71 -10.30 -8.20
C LEU A 401 5.52 -10.33 -9.16
N GLY A 402 5.74 -10.64 -10.43
CA GLY A 402 4.70 -10.76 -11.45
C GLY A 402 3.59 -11.74 -11.05
N PRO A 403 3.91 -13.00 -10.71
CA PRO A 403 2.95 -13.96 -10.17
C PRO A 403 2.23 -13.47 -8.91
N MET A 404 2.94 -12.81 -7.98
CA MET A 404 2.31 -12.24 -6.78
C MET A 404 1.30 -11.14 -7.13
N ILE A 405 1.66 -10.21 -8.03
CA ILE A 405 0.79 -9.13 -8.53
C ILE A 405 -0.45 -9.72 -9.22
N ALA A 406 -0.30 -10.83 -9.96
CA ALA A 406 -1.39 -11.53 -10.62
C ALA A 406 -2.31 -12.32 -9.68
N GLY A 407 -2.02 -12.37 -8.37
CA GLY A 407 -2.76 -13.18 -7.41
C GLY A 407 -2.45 -14.67 -7.47
N ASN A 408 -1.27 -15.04 -7.96
CA ASN A 408 -0.76 -16.41 -8.06
C ASN A 408 0.54 -16.59 -7.22
N GLY A 409 0.71 -15.78 -6.17
CA GLY A 409 1.88 -15.84 -5.29
C GLY A 409 1.96 -17.15 -4.49
N ASP A 410 0.83 -17.83 -4.28
CA ASP A 410 0.78 -19.11 -3.59
C ASP A 410 1.47 -20.25 -4.32
N ASP A 411 1.61 -20.13 -5.65
CA ASP A 411 2.25 -21.12 -6.53
C ASP A 411 3.78 -21.00 -6.55
N LEU A 412 4.33 -19.91 -6.02
CA LEU A 412 5.77 -19.70 -5.97
C LEU A 412 6.42 -20.71 -5.02
N PRO A 413 7.46 -21.44 -5.47
CA PRO A 413 8.17 -22.35 -4.60
C PRO A 413 9.12 -21.60 -3.65
N VAL A 414 9.52 -22.28 -2.58
CA VAL A 414 10.41 -21.72 -1.54
C VAL A 414 11.71 -21.19 -2.15
N SER A 415 12.28 -21.86 -3.16
CA SER A 415 13.53 -21.44 -3.82
C SER A 415 13.49 -20.06 -4.50
N LYS A 416 12.29 -19.53 -4.78
CA LYS A 416 12.12 -18.21 -5.43
C LYS A 416 12.15 -17.05 -4.44
N LEU A 417 12.00 -17.33 -3.14
CA LEU A 417 11.91 -16.29 -2.11
C LEU A 417 13.27 -16.04 -1.46
N PRO A 418 13.62 -14.78 -1.15
CA PRO A 418 14.87 -14.47 -0.45
C PRO A 418 14.84 -15.01 0.99
N ILE A 419 15.97 -15.61 1.41
CA ILE A 419 16.08 -16.30 2.72
C ILE A 419 15.99 -15.35 3.93
N ASP A 420 16.31 -14.08 3.73
CA ASP A 420 16.35 -13.02 4.74
C ASP A 420 15.19 -12.02 4.59
N GLY A 421 14.35 -12.20 3.57
CA GLY A 421 13.26 -11.27 3.26
C GLY A 421 13.70 -9.98 2.57
N THR A 422 14.93 -9.86 2.07
CA THR A 422 15.40 -8.67 1.37
C THR A 422 14.91 -8.64 -0.08
N TYR A 423 14.16 -7.58 -0.45
CA TYR A 423 13.61 -7.38 -1.80
C TYR A 423 14.32 -6.23 -2.53
N PRO A 424 14.38 -6.26 -3.87
CA PRO A 424 14.96 -5.16 -4.65
C PRO A 424 14.10 -3.89 -4.56
N SER A 425 14.77 -2.74 -4.56
CA SER A 425 14.17 -1.41 -4.67
C SER A 425 13.64 -1.15 -6.09
N GLY A 426 12.76 -0.16 -6.22
CA GLY A 426 12.28 0.40 -7.49
C GLY A 426 11.33 -0.55 -8.22
N THR A 427 10.57 -1.37 -7.49
CA THR A 427 9.71 -2.40 -8.10
C THR A 427 8.30 -1.89 -8.41
N ALA A 428 7.83 -0.83 -7.76
CA ALA A 428 6.51 -0.24 -8.02
C ALA A 428 6.37 0.33 -9.44
N GLN A 429 7.47 0.77 -10.07
CA GLN A 429 7.45 1.31 -11.45
C GLN A 429 6.93 0.31 -12.49
N TRP A 430 7.04 -0.99 -12.21
CA TRP A 430 6.62 -2.06 -13.11
C TRP A 430 5.16 -2.46 -12.94
N GLU A 431 4.47 -1.93 -11.92
CA GLU A 431 3.13 -2.37 -11.59
C GLU A 431 2.05 -1.80 -12.52
N LYS A 432 2.15 -0.52 -12.93
CA LYS A 432 1.23 0.13 -13.90
C LYS A 432 -0.25 -0.19 -13.63
N ARG A 433 -0.71 0.18 -12.43
CA ARG A 433 -1.98 -0.29 -11.82
C ARG A 433 -3.25 0.01 -12.62
N ASN A 434 -3.22 1.09 -13.39
CA ASN A 434 -4.30 1.59 -14.24
C ASN A 434 -5.65 1.73 -13.52
N LEU A 435 -5.69 2.58 -12.49
CA LEU A 435 -6.83 2.70 -11.58
C LEU A 435 -7.75 3.89 -11.86
N ALA A 436 -7.22 4.95 -12.46
CA ALA A 436 -7.93 6.22 -12.55
C ALA A 436 -8.88 6.24 -13.75
N LEU A 437 -10.16 6.52 -13.53
CA LEU A 437 -11.12 6.72 -14.62
C LEU A 437 -10.85 8.02 -15.41
N GLU A 438 -10.28 9.00 -14.73
CA GLU A 438 -9.86 10.28 -15.30
C GLU A 438 -8.40 10.56 -14.93
N ILE A 439 -7.65 11.22 -15.83
CA ILE A 439 -6.27 11.64 -15.59
C ILE A 439 -6.09 13.15 -15.83
N PRO A 440 -5.08 13.79 -15.21
CA PRO A 440 -4.78 15.18 -15.48
C PRO A 440 -4.21 15.39 -16.90
N VAL A 441 -4.72 16.39 -17.62
CA VAL A 441 -4.24 16.86 -18.93
C VAL A 441 -3.63 18.24 -18.77
N TRP A 442 -2.42 18.43 -19.30
CA TRP A 442 -1.66 19.67 -19.22
C TRP A 442 -2.08 20.65 -20.34
N ASP A 443 -2.17 21.93 -19.98
CA ASP A 443 -2.31 23.05 -20.92
C ASP A 443 -1.02 23.89 -20.87
N PRO A 444 -0.14 23.80 -21.90
CA PRO A 444 1.14 24.49 -21.91
C PRO A 444 1.02 26.01 -22.07
N ASP A 445 -0.06 26.52 -22.67
CA ASP A 445 -0.19 27.93 -23.06
C ASP A 445 -0.38 28.85 -21.85
N ILE A 446 -1.04 28.35 -20.80
CA ILE A 446 -1.32 29.11 -19.58
C ILE A 446 -0.50 28.64 -18.38
N CYS A 447 0.33 27.60 -18.54
CA CYS A 447 1.14 27.06 -17.45
C CYS A 447 2.28 28.01 -17.07
N ILE A 448 2.34 28.38 -15.79
CA ILE A 448 3.39 29.26 -15.24
C ILE A 448 4.62 28.50 -14.72
N GLN A 449 4.68 27.17 -14.93
CA GLN A 449 5.84 26.31 -14.61
C GLN A 449 6.29 26.38 -13.14
N CYS A 450 5.33 26.43 -12.20
CA CYS A 450 5.63 26.63 -10.78
C CYS A 450 6.01 25.37 -10.00
N GLY A 451 5.80 24.17 -10.56
CA GLY A 451 6.10 22.89 -9.91
C GLY A 451 5.16 22.47 -8.77
N LYS A 452 4.18 23.29 -8.37
CA LYS A 452 3.28 22.96 -7.24
C LYS A 452 2.48 21.67 -7.46
N CYS A 453 2.04 21.40 -8.69
CA CYS A 453 1.34 20.16 -9.05
C CYS A 453 2.22 18.91 -8.84
N VAL A 454 3.53 19.02 -9.11
CA VAL A 454 4.53 17.97 -8.87
C VAL A 454 4.79 17.81 -7.37
N MET A 455 4.88 18.92 -6.63
CA MET A 455 5.12 18.92 -5.19
C MET A 455 4.03 18.18 -4.41
N VAL A 456 2.76 18.47 -4.71
CA VAL A 456 1.63 17.91 -3.98
C VAL A 456 1.24 16.49 -4.42
N CYS A 457 1.82 15.98 -5.50
CA CYS A 457 1.46 14.67 -6.03
C CYS A 457 1.88 13.57 -5.04
N PRO A 458 0.93 12.78 -4.50
CA PRO A 458 1.25 11.76 -3.51
C PRO A 458 1.85 10.47 -4.10
N HIS A 459 1.93 10.36 -5.42
CA HIS A 459 2.38 9.14 -6.11
C HIS A 459 3.49 9.37 -7.13
N SER A 460 4.00 10.60 -7.26
CA SER A 460 5.05 10.97 -8.23
C SER A 460 4.67 10.65 -9.69
N VAL A 461 3.36 10.71 -10.00
CA VAL A 461 2.78 10.40 -11.33
C VAL A 461 2.76 11.61 -12.26
N ILE A 462 3.01 12.80 -11.73
CA ILE A 462 3.19 14.02 -12.51
C ILE A 462 4.58 14.58 -12.22
N ARG A 463 5.37 14.78 -13.27
CA ARG A 463 6.76 15.21 -13.18
C ARG A 463 7.02 16.30 -14.20
N MET A 464 8.06 17.08 -13.94
CA MET A 464 8.51 18.09 -14.89
C MET A 464 10.02 18.00 -15.12
N LYS A 465 10.44 18.32 -16.35
CA LYS A 465 11.85 18.39 -16.74
C LYS A 465 12.09 19.65 -17.57
N VAL A 466 13.32 20.15 -17.48
CA VAL A 466 13.86 21.20 -18.33
C VAL A 466 15.07 20.62 -19.04
N TYR A 467 15.14 20.76 -20.36
CA TYR A 467 16.12 20.07 -21.19
C TYR A 467 16.40 20.85 -22.49
N ASP A 468 17.52 20.55 -23.14
CA ASP A 468 17.87 21.16 -24.41
C ASP A 468 16.92 20.73 -25.54
N SER A 469 16.61 21.62 -26.47
CA SER A 469 15.71 21.32 -27.60
C SER A 469 16.16 20.13 -28.47
N THR A 470 17.45 19.81 -28.48
CA THR A 470 18.03 18.66 -29.20
C THR A 470 17.56 17.30 -28.65
N GLU A 471 17.17 17.25 -27.38
CA GLU A 471 16.63 16.04 -26.73
C GLU A 471 15.24 15.63 -27.25
N LEU A 472 14.58 16.48 -28.06
CA LEU A 472 13.27 16.18 -28.67
C LEU A 472 13.35 15.27 -29.90
N THR A 473 14.54 14.82 -30.26
CA THR A 473 14.73 13.88 -31.36
C THR A 473 14.01 12.56 -31.05
N GLY A 474 13.02 12.21 -31.87
CA GLY A 474 12.21 10.99 -31.68
C GLY A 474 11.09 11.11 -30.65
N ALA A 475 10.75 12.33 -30.23
CA ALA A 475 9.55 12.56 -29.42
C ALA A 475 8.29 12.11 -30.18
N PRO A 476 7.32 11.45 -29.52
CA PRO A 476 6.01 11.19 -30.11
C PRO A 476 5.36 12.48 -30.63
N GLU A 477 4.57 12.40 -31.71
CA GLU A 477 3.88 13.58 -32.27
C GLU A 477 2.98 14.30 -31.25
N THR A 478 2.52 13.54 -30.26
CA THR A 478 1.63 13.96 -29.18
C THR A 478 2.37 14.47 -27.95
N PHE A 479 3.69 14.47 -27.96
CA PHE A 479 4.51 14.89 -26.83
C PHE A 479 4.51 16.41 -26.70
N GLN A 480 3.86 16.92 -25.65
CA GLN A 480 3.72 18.35 -25.44
C GLN A 480 4.98 18.98 -24.84
N THR A 481 5.33 20.17 -25.32
CA THR A 481 6.46 20.96 -24.82
C THR A 481 6.14 22.44 -24.90
N THR A 482 6.83 23.26 -24.10
CA THR A 482 6.82 24.73 -24.20
C THR A 482 8.20 25.28 -23.85
N ASP A 483 8.42 26.59 -24.03
CA ASP A 483 9.70 27.22 -23.66
C ASP A 483 9.87 27.28 -22.14
N ALA A 484 11.06 26.97 -21.64
CA ALA A 484 11.34 26.98 -20.21
C ALA A 484 11.45 28.41 -19.66
N HIS A 485 10.69 28.70 -18.61
CA HIS A 485 10.70 29.97 -17.88
C HIS A 485 11.59 29.88 -16.64
N PHE A 486 12.85 29.50 -16.83
CA PHE A 486 13.87 29.34 -15.80
C PHE A 486 15.06 30.24 -16.09
N LYS A 487 15.51 31.02 -15.09
CA LYS A 487 16.61 31.98 -15.27
C LYS A 487 17.94 31.25 -15.51
N GLU A 488 18.04 30.08 -14.91
CA GLU A 488 19.15 29.14 -14.95
C GLU A 488 19.27 28.44 -16.31
N PHE A 489 18.19 28.39 -17.09
CA PHE A 489 18.08 27.56 -18.31
C PHE A 489 17.48 28.35 -19.50
N PRO A 490 18.14 29.42 -19.98
CA PRO A 490 17.64 30.20 -21.10
C PRO A 490 17.61 29.38 -22.40
N GLY A 491 16.50 29.46 -23.15
CA GLY A 491 16.36 28.79 -24.46
C GLY A 491 16.06 27.29 -24.39
N MET A 492 15.98 26.71 -23.19
CA MET A 492 15.62 25.30 -23.01
C MET A 492 14.11 25.06 -23.13
N LYS A 493 13.72 23.79 -23.24
CA LYS A 493 12.33 23.33 -23.30
C LYS A 493 11.87 22.81 -21.94
N TYR A 494 10.57 22.92 -21.70
CA TYR A 494 9.88 22.44 -20.50
C TYR A 494 8.76 21.48 -20.90
N THR A 495 8.65 20.39 -20.15
CA THR A 495 7.49 19.49 -20.22
C THR A 495 7.01 19.16 -18.81
N LEU A 496 5.69 19.16 -18.64
CA LEU A 496 4.98 18.57 -17.51
C LEU A 496 4.27 17.31 -18.01
N GLN A 497 4.76 16.13 -17.62
CA GLN A 497 4.24 14.85 -18.12
C GLN A 497 3.53 14.07 -17.01
N ILE A 498 2.49 13.33 -17.39
CA ILE A 498 1.67 12.49 -16.52
C ILE A 498 1.89 11.03 -16.86
N SER A 499 2.02 10.17 -15.85
CA SER A 499 1.97 8.73 -15.98
C SER A 499 0.52 8.27 -15.91
N PRO A 500 -0.10 7.86 -17.02
CA PRO A 500 -1.53 7.54 -17.04
C PRO A 500 -1.85 6.29 -16.22
N GLU A 501 -1.00 5.26 -16.27
CA GLU A 501 -1.25 3.96 -15.63
C GLU A 501 -0.90 3.95 -14.14
N ASP A 502 -0.14 4.92 -13.63
CA ASP A 502 0.17 5.01 -12.20
C ASP A 502 -0.70 6.04 -11.46
N CYS A 503 -1.38 6.92 -12.20
CA CYS A 503 -2.27 7.93 -11.63
C CYS A 503 -3.45 7.29 -10.86
N THR A 504 -3.80 7.89 -9.72
CA THR A 504 -4.95 7.47 -8.90
C THR A 504 -6.16 8.40 -9.03
N GLY A 505 -6.11 9.39 -9.91
CA GLY A 505 -7.21 10.33 -10.16
C GLY A 505 -7.56 11.25 -8.98
N CYS A 506 -6.63 11.54 -8.06
CA CYS A 506 -6.94 12.26 -6.82
C CYS A 506 -7.26 13.76 -6.99
N ALA A 507 -6.94 14.33 -8.15
CA ALA A 507 -7.12 15.74 -8.50
C ALA A 507 -6.38 16.78 -7.61
N LEU A 508 -5.50 16.37 -6.68
CA LEU A 508 -4.72 17.30 -5.85
C LEU A 508 -3.86 18.27 -6.68
N CYS A 509 -3.26 17.79 -7.78
CA CYS A 509 -2.44 18.61 -8.68
C CYS A 509 -3.22 19.76 -9.32
N ILE A 510 -4.51 19.57 -9.55
CA ILE A 510 -5.42 20.56 -10.14
C ILE A 510 -5.83 21.57 -9.08
N GLU A 511 -6.17 21.11 -7.88
CA GLU A 511 -6.52 22.01 -6.77
C GLU A 511 -5.34 22.89 -6.36
N ALA A 512 -4.12 22.33 -6.36
CA ALA A 512 -2.89 23.08 -6.10
C ALA A 512 -2.47 24.02 -7.24
N CYS A 513 -3.01 23.86 -8.47
CA CYS A 513 -2.66 24.72 -9.59
C CYS A 513 -3.18 26.15 -9.35
N PRO A 514 -2.29 27.16 -9.26
CA PRO A 514 -2.69 28.53 -8.95
C PRO A 514 -3.22 29.29 -10.17
N VAL A 515 -3.06 28.75 -11.38
CA VAL A 515 -3.49 29.38 -12.63
C VAL A 515 -5.02 29.39 -12.70
N LYS A 516 -5.57 30.53 -13.12
CA LYS A 516 -6.97 30.69 -13.47
C LYS A 516 -7.01 31.22 -14.89
N ASP A 517 -7.62 30.48 -15.81
CA ASP A 517 -7.79 30.98 -17.16
C ASP A 517 -8.75 32.19 -17.15
N LYS A 518 -8.35 33.25 -17.84
CA LYS A 518 -9.16 34.47 -18.01
C LYS A 518 -10.21 34.29 -19.11
N ARG A 519 -10.03 33.31 -20.00
CA ARG A 519 -10.91 33.04 -21.15
C ARG A 519 -12.03 32.08 -20.79
N GLN A 520 -11.73 31.02 -20.02
CA GLN A 520 -12.70 30.02 -19.60
C GLN A 520 -12.74 29.85 -18.07
N VAL A 521 -13.89 30.17 -17.46
CA VAL A 521 -14.08 30.02 -16.01
C VAL A 521 -13.97 28.54 -15.62
N GLY A 522 -13.11 28.25 -14.65
CA GLY A 522 -12.90 26.90 -14.14
C GLY A 522 -11.79 26.12 -14.86
N HIS A 523 -11.32 26.59 -16.02
CA HIS A 523 -10.17 26.02 -16.70
C HIS A 523 -8.87 26.46 -16.03
N LYS A 524 -7.97 25.50 -15.80
CA LYS A 524 -6.64 25.71 -15.19
C LYS A 524 -5.55 25.20 -16.15
N ALA A 525 -4.28 25.41 -15.79
CA ALA A 525 -3.16 24.85 -16.56
C ALA A 525 -3.08 23.31 -16.53
N ILE A 526 -3.88 22.67 -15.69
CA ILE A 526 -4.03 21.21 -15.64
C ILE A 526 -5.46 20.87 -15.22
N ASN A 527 -6.10 19.92 -15.90
CA ASN A 527 -7.53 19.60 -15.71
C ASN A 527 -7.77 18.08 -15.80
N MET A 528 -8.80 17.54 -15.13
CA MET A 528 -9.16 16.12 -15.30
C MET A 528 -9.85 15.90 -16.65
N ALA A 529 -9.54 14.79 -17.31
CA ALA A 529 -10.25 14.30 -18.47
C ALA A 529 -10.40 12.77 -18.40
N PRO A 530 -11.42 12.16 -19.05
CA PRO A 530 -11.54 10.71 -19.17
C PRO A 530 -10.25 10.07 -19.68
N GLN A 531 -9.85 8.96 -19.04
CA GLN A 531 -8.57 8.32 -19.36
C GLN A 531 -8.59 7.68 -20.75
N PRO A 532 -9.62 6.93 -21.19
CA PRO A 532 -9.79 6.63 -22.61
C PRO A 532 -10.28 7.87 -23.39
N PRO A 533 -9.73 8.18 -24.59
CA PRO A 533 -8.74 7.41 -25.35
C PRO A 533 -7.26 7.77 -25.06
N LEU A 534 -6.98 8.65 -24.08
CA LEU A 534 -5.65 9.20 -23.79
C LEU A 534 -4.62 8.18 -23.32
N ARG A 535 -5.03 7.05 -22.70
CA ARG A 535 -4.12 6.09 -22.03
C ARG A 535 -2.89 5.70 -22.85
N GLU A 536 -3.11 5.18 -24.06
CA GLU A 536 -2.01 4.61 -24.87
C GLU A 536 -1.05 5.70 -25.34
N GLN A 537 -1.58 6.84 -25.80
CA GLN A 537 -0.78 7.99 -26.20
C GLN A 537 0.06 8.53 -25.03
N GLU A 538 -0.55 8.71 -23.86
CA GLU A 538 0.16 9.25 -22.70
C GLU A 538 1.15 8.25 -22.10
N LYS A 539 0.97 6.95 -22.35
CA LYS A 539 1.96 5.92 -22.01
C LYS A 539 3.21 6.10 -22.85
N ASP A 540 3.08 6.26 -24.17
CA ASP A 540 4.22 6.51 -25.07
C ASP A 540 4.92 7.84 -24.74
N ASN A 541 4.14 8.90 -24.47
CA ASN A 541 4.67 10.18 -24.00
C ASN A 541 5.44 10.05 -22.67
N TRP A 542 4.92 9.26 -21.71
CA TRP A 542 5.58 8.99 -20.44
C TRP A 542 6.89 8.22 -20.61
N GLU A 543 6.91 7.18 -21.45
CA GLU A 543 8.12 6.42 -21.76
C GLU A 543 9.21 7.28 -22.41
N PHE A 544 8.82 8.19 -23.30
CA PHE A 544 9.74 9.17 -23.87
C PHE A 544 10.25 10.16 -22.79
N PHE A 545 9.35 10.70 -21.96
CA PHE A 545 9.70 11.64 -20.89
C PHE A 545 10.71 11.05 -19.90
N LEU A 546 10.62 9.76 -19.58
CA LEU A 546 11.57 9.10 -18.68
C LEU A 546 13.00 9.12 -19.23
N LYS A 547 13.19 9.10 -20.55
CA LYS A 547 14.51 9.11 -21.21
C LYS A 547 15.19 10.50 -21.20
N LEU A 548 14.41 11.57 -21.05
CA LEU A 548 14.96 12.93 -20.98
C LEU A 548 15.87 13.09 -19.75
N PRO A 549 16.94 13.90 -19.82
CA PRO A 549 17.83 14.08 -18.68
C PRO A 549 17.15 14.83 -17.53
N TYR A 550 17.55 14.49 -16.31
CA TYR A 550 17.31 15.35 -15.15
C TYR A 550 18.36 16.46 -15.09
N VAL A 551 18.00 17.61 -14.52
CA VAL A 551 18.94 18.73 -14.37
C VAL A 551 19.99 18.40 -13.29
N ASP A 552 21.19 18.94 -13.46
CA ASP A 552 22.23 18.87 -12.43
C ASP A 552 21.78 19.66 -11.18
N PRO A 553 21.70 19.04 -9.99
CA PRO A 553 21.39 19.74 -8.74
C PRO A 553 22.31 20.95 -8.46
N ALA A 554 23.57 20.91 -8.91
CA ALA A 554 24.52 22.01 -8.73
C ALA A 554 24.19 23.24 -9.59
N ALA A 555 23.37 23.08 -10.65
CA ALA A 555 22.96 24.15 -11.55
C ALA A 555 21.72 24.91 -11.08
N ILE A 556 21.09 24.52 -9.96
CA ILE A 556 19.82 25.08 -9.50
C ILE A 556 19.86 25.50 -8.03
N ASN A 557 19.11 26.55 -7.68
CA ASN A 557 18.87 26.89 -6.29
C ASN A 557 17.77 25.98 -5.69
N LEU A 558 18.18 25.01 -4.87
CA LEU A 558 17.28 24.05 -4.21
C LEU A 558 16.30 24.68 -3.21
N SER A 559 16.52 25.93 -2.77
CA SER A 559 15.59 26.63 -1.89
C SER A 559 14.33 27.13 -2.59
N ALA A 560 14.25 27.06 -3.92
CA ALA A 560 13.04 27.44 -4.67
C ALA A 560 12.17 26.22 -4.98
N ILE A 561 10.86 26.30 -4.70
CA ILE A 561 9.90 25.20 -4.99
C ILE A 561 10.06 24.67 -6.41
N LYS A 562 9.96 25.54 -7.43
CA LYS A 562 10.03 25.10 -8.83
C LYS A 562 11.35 24.42 -9.19
N ASN A 563 12.45 24.73 -8.52
CA ASN A 563 13.74 24.12 -8.80
C ASN A 563 13.85 22.76 -8.11
N SER A 564 13.44 22.66 -6.83
CA SER A 564 13.42 21.38 -6.11
C SER A 564 12.59 20.29 -6.81
N GLN A 565 11.54 20.70 -7.55
CA GLN A 565 10.67 19.78 -8.27
C GLN A 565 11.20 19.34 -9.64
N LEU A 566 12.37 19.85 -10.08
CA LEU A 566 13.12 19.32 -11.22
C LEU A 566 13.99 18.12 -10.84
N LEU A 567 14.17 17.84 -9.54
CA LEU A 567 14.91 16.68 -9.06
C LEU A 567 14.10 15.39 -9.22
N GLU A 568 14.82 14.31 -9.49
CA GLU A 568 14.25 12.97 -9.61
C GLU A 568 13.61 12.53 -8.28
N PRO A 569 12.32 12.14 -8.28
CA PRO A 569 11.70 11.57 -7.08
C PRO A 569 12.14 10.12 -6.88
N LEU A 570 12.76 9.82 -5.72
CA LEU A 570 13.18 8.46 -5.36
C LEU A 570 12.15 7.71 -4.49
N PHE A 571 10.92 8.24 -4.45
CA PHE A 571 9.74 7.60 -3.88
C PHE A 571 8.56 7.78 -4.85
N GLU A 572 8.12 6.70 -5.49
CA GLU A 572 7.17 6.75 -6.60
C GLU A 572 6.15 5.60 -6.56
N PHE A 573 4.91 5.88 -7.01
CA PHE A 573 3.87 4.87 -7.26
C PHE A 573 3.48 4.00 -6.03
N SER A 574 3.58 4.57 -4.83
CA SER A 574 3.26 3.85 -3.59
C SER A 574 1.82 3.32 -3.50
N GLY A 575 1.61 2.32 -2.65
CA GLY A 575 0.29 1.76 -2.33
C GLY A 575 -0.61 2.65 -1.46
N ALA A 576 -0.27 3.94 -1.30
CA ALA A 576 -0.99 4.87 -0.43
C ALA A 576 -2.38 5.23 -0.97
N CYS A 577 -3.19 5.88 -0.13
CA CYS A 577 -4.52 6.36 -0.51
C CYS A 577 -4.46 7.36 -1.68
N SER A 578 -5.48 7.38 -2.55
CA SER A 578 -5.68 8.46 -3.51
C SER A 578 -5.80 9.79 -2.77
N GLY A 579 -4.86 10.69 -3.01
CA GLY A 579 -4.76 11.97 -2.29
C GLY A 579 -4.14 11.86 -0.89
N CYS A 580 -3.29 10.88 -0.60
CA CYS A 580 -2.65 10.74 0.72
C CYS A 580 -1.85 12.00 1.13
N GLY A 581 -2.01 12.43 2.38
CA GLY A 581 -1.29 13.58 2.93
C GLY A 581 0.12 13.30 3.45
N GLU A 582 0.54 12.03 3.51
CA GLU A 582 1.86 11.63 4.05
C GLU A 582 2.95 11.62 2.97
N THR A 583 2.68 10.99 1.82
CA THR A 583 3.68 10.69 0.79
C THR A 583 4.30 11.90 0.09
N PRO A 584 3.64 13.08 -0.05
CA PRO A 584 4.31 14.26 -0.58
C PRO A 584 5.55 14.70 0.22
N TYR A 585 5.54 14.50 1.54
CA TYR A 585 6.68 14.82 2.41
C TYR A 585 7.84 13.83 2.23
N ILE A 586 7.53 12.52 2.12
CA ILE A 586 8.55 11.49 1.85
C ILE A 586 9.17 11.73 0.47
N LYS A 587 8.33 11.98 -0.55
CA LYS A 587 8.79 12.32 -1.90
C LYS A 587 9.77 13.49 -1.86
N LEU A 588 9.41 14.58 -1.16
CA LEU A 588 10.29 15.75 -1.00
C LEU A 588 11.62 15.37 -0.34
N ALA A 589 11.61 14.60 0.75
CA ALA A 589 12.83 14.14 1.42
C ALA A 589 13.75 13.37 0.45
N THR A 590 13.15 12.45 -0.31
CA THR A 590 13.91 11.60 -1.26
C THR A 590 14.43 12.36 -2.48
N GLN A 591 13.73 13.41 -2.93
CA GLN A 591 14.23 14.28 -3.99
C GLN A 591 15.46 15.05 -3.54
N LEU A 592 15.50 15.50 -2.28
CA LEU A 592 16.58 16.32 -1.77
C LEU A 592 17.80 15.50 -1.32
N PHE A 593 17.59 14.32 -0.72
CA PHE A 593 18.64 13.58 -0.01
C PHE A 593 18.68 12.08 -0.33
N GLY A 594 17.80 11.60 -1.22
CA GLY A 594 17.53 10.17 -1.36
C GLY A 594 18.70 9.34 -1.87
N ASP A 595 19.63 9.95 -2.61
CA ASP A 595 20.81 9.25 -3.16
C ASP A 595 21.85 8.83 -2.09
N ARG A 596 21.69 9.32 -0.85
CA ARG A 596 22.56 9.03 0.31
C ARG A 596 21.75 8.75 1.58
N MET A 597 20.46 8.43 1.44
CA MET A 597 19.53 8.25 2.54
C MET A 597 19.49 6.80 3.05
N LEU A 598 19.49 6.63 4.38
CA LEU A 598 19.07 5.39 5.04
C LEU A 598 17.75 5.68 5.78
N VAL A 599 16.77 4.80 5.65
CA VAL A 599 15.44 4.97 6.23
C VAL A 599 15.14 3.88 7.25
N ALA A 600 15.03 4.27 8.52
CA ALA A 600 14.38 3.50 9.57
C ALA A 600 12.89 3.89 9.61
N ASN A 601 12.01 2.98 9.22
CA ASN A 601 10.58 3.26 9.14
C ASN A 601 9.79 2.52 10.22
N ALA A 602 9.02 3.25 11.02
CA ALA A 602 8.13 2.66 12.02
C ALA A 602 6.98 1.92 11.35
N THR A 603 6.47 0.89 12.01
CA THR A 603 5.27 0.20 11.53
C THR A 603 4.07 1.15 11.54
N GLY A 604 3.36 1.27 10.42
CA GLY A 604 2.26 2.22 10.26
C GLY A 604 1.86 2.38 8.80
N CYS A 605 1.13 3.45 8.45
CA CYS A 605 0.81 3.73 7.04
C CYS A 605 2.08 3.73 6.17
N SER A 606 3.12 4.41 6.66
CA SER A 606 4.38 4.60 5.94
C SER A 606 5.12 3.30 5.66
N SER A 607 5.08 2.32 6.56
CA SER A 607 5.64 1.00 6.25
C SER A 607 4.76 0.20 5.30
N ILE A 608 3.42 0.32 5.39
CA ILE A 608 2.51 -0.40 4.50
C ILE A 608 2.61 0.08 3.05
N TYR A 609 2.49 1.39 2.80
CA TYR A 609 2.64 1.88 1.42
C TYR A 609 4.10 1.94 0.96
N GLY A 610 5.06 1.93 1.89
CA GLY A 610 6.50 2.05 1.63
C GLY A 610 7.22 0.71 1.42
N GLY A 611 6.70 -0.39 1.95
CA GLY A 611 7.42 -1.67 1.88
C GLY A 611 6.54 -2.90 1.97
N ASN A 612 5.23 -2.80 1.73
CA ASN A 612 4.42 -4.00 1.66
C ASN A 612 4.50 -4.65 0.28
N LEU A 613 4.95 -5.90 0.29
CA LEU A 613 5.24 -6.71 -0.88
C LEU A 613 3.94 -7.02 -1.65
N PRO A 614 4.00 -7.19 -2.99
CA PRO A 614 5.19 -7.52 -3.77
C PRO A 614 6.06 -6.34 -4.22
N THR A 615 5.57 -5.10 -4.15
CA THR A 615 6.26 -3.95 -4.77
C THR A 615 6.58 -2.86 -3.76
N THR A 616 7.71 -2.18 -3.92
CA THR A 616 8.11 -1.03 -3.09
C THR A 616 8.30 0.25 -3.94
N PRO A 617 7.85 1.42 -3.43
CA PRO A 617 8.04 2.73 -4.06
C PRO A 617 9.44 3.33 -3.92
N TRP A 618 10.29 2.82 -3.02
CA TRP A 618 11.66 3.32 -2.86
C TRP A 618 12.47 2.94 -4.09
N THR A 619 12.92 3.91 -4.88
CA THR A 619 13.65 3.67 -6.13
C THR A 619 15.07 4.24 -6.07
N LYS A 620 15.80 4.13 -7.17
CA LYS A 620 17.19 4.60 -7.32
C LYS A 620 17.31 5.47 -8.56
N ASN A 621 18.25 6.41 -8.50
CA ASN A 621 18.59 7.27 -9.62
C ASN A 621 19.33 6.49 -10.73
N ALA A 622 19.65 7.18 -11.83
CA ALA A 622 20.37 6.60 -12.96
C ALA A 622 21.76 6.02 -12.60
N GLU A 623 22.38 6.48 -11.52
CA GLU A 623 23.67 5.98 -11.01
C GLU A 623 23.51 4.76 -10.09
N GLY A 624 22.28 4.30 -9.87
CA GLY A 624 21.95 3.16 -9.02
C GLY A 624 21.87 3.48 -7.52
N ARG A 625 21.88 4.76 -7.14
CA ARG A 625 21.82 5.22 -5.73
C ARG A 625 20.40 5.59 -5.34
N GLY A 626 19.98 5.23 -4.15
CA GLY A 626 18.67 5.57 -3.62
C GLY A 626 18.51 5.17 -2.16
N PRO A 627 17.35 5.44 -1.55
CA PRO A 627 17.14 5.19 -0.13
C PRO A 627 17.26 3.69 0.20
N ALA A 628 18.13 3.37 1.16
CA ALA A 628 18.15 2.04 1.79
C ALA A 628 17.08 2.01 2.88
N TRP A 629 15.99 1.26 2.66
CA TRP A 629 14.83 1.27 3.53
C TRP A 629 14.71 -0.01 4.36
N SER A 630 14.36 0.13 5.63
CA SER A 630 14.01 -1.01 6.49
C SER A 630 12.94 -0.64 7.52
N ASN A 631 12.09 -1.61 7.84
CA ASN A 631 11.11 -1.54 8.93
C ASN A 631 11.45 -2.63 9.95
N SER A 632 11.83 -2.21 11.16
CA SER A 632 12.02 -3.13 12.31
C SER A 632 10.66 -3.45 12.95
N LEU A 633 10.26 -2.74 14.01
CA LEU A 633 8.98 -2.92 14.67
C LEU A 633 8.17 -1.61 14.71
N PHE A 634 7.13 -1.57 15.55
CA PHE A 634 6.33 -0.36 15.73
C PHE A 634 6.94 0.54 16.80
N GLU A 635 7.48 -0.07 17.86
CA GLU A 635 7.93 0.55 19.09
C GLU A 635 9.38 1.04 19.06
N ASP A 636 10.24 0.44 18.24
CA ASP A 636 11.70 0.57 18.32
C ASP A 636 12.32 1.45 17.22
N ASN A 637 11.50 2.14 16.42
CA ASN A 637 12.00 2.75 15.19
C ASN A 637 13.05 3.85 15.42
N ALA A 638 12.95 4.59 16.53
CA ALA A 638 13.94 5.61 16.86
C ALA A 638 15.30 4.97 17.14
N GLU A 639 15.29 3.96 18.01
CA GLU A 639 16.44 3.17 18.43
C GLU A 639 17.06 2.43 17.25
N PHE A 640 16.23 1.92 16.33
CA PHE A 640 16.66 1.28 15.11
C PHE A 640 17.42 2.25 14.19
N GLY A 641 16.88 3.45 13.98
CA GLY A 641 17.57 4.52 13.26
C GLY A 641 18.85 5.00 13.94
N LEU A 642 18.86 5.10 15.27
CA LEU A 642 20.08 5.37 16.04
C LEU A 642 21.12 4.26 15.83
N GLY A 643 20.71 2.99 15.78
CA GLY A 643 21.58 1.86 15.45
C GLY A 643 22.24 2.02 14.07
N MET A 644 21.49 2.47 13.07
CA MET A 644 22.06 2.81 11.75
C MET A 644 23.11 3.92 11.85
N ARG A 645 22.82 5.01 12.59
CA ARG A 645 23.75 6.14 12.78
C ARG A 645 25.03 5.73 13.49
N VAL A 646 24.93 5.00 14.60
CA VAL A 646 26.10 4.52 15.36
C VAL A 646 26.95 3.57 14.50
N THR A 647 26.31 2.73 13.69
CA THR A 647 27.03 1.85 12.75
C THR A 647 27.80 2.66 11.71
N LEU A 648 27.17 3.66 11.10
CA LEU A 648 27.82 4.53 10.11
C LEU A 648 28.96 5.34 10.73
N ASP A 649 28.81 5.86 11.94
CA ASP A 649 29.87 6.57 12.67
C ASP A 649 31.10 5.67 12.81
N LYS A 650 30.90 4.42 13.27
CA LYS A 650 32.01 3.49 13.49
C LYS A 650 32.64 3.01 12.18
N GLN A 651 31.84 2.79 11.14
CA GLN A 651 32.34 2.44 9.81
C GLN A 651 33.19 3.57 9.21
N GLN A 652 32.74 4.81 9.35
CA GLN A 652 33.48 5.98 8.88
C GLN A 652 34.79 6.18 9.66
N GLU A 653 34.75 6.11 10.99
CA GLU A 653 35.95 6.16 11.85
C GLU A 653 36.98 5.10 11.41
N TYR A 654 36.54 3.86 11.25
CA TYR A 654 37.42 2.76 10.84
C TYR A 654 37.92 2.92 9.40
N ALA A 655 37.10 3.43 8.48
CA ALA A 655 37.53 3.73 7.11
C ALA A 655 38.63 4.81 7.08
N CYS A 656 38.49 5.87 7.88
CA CYS A 656 39.51 6.92 8.00
C CYS A 656 40.82 6.38 8.60
N GLU A 657 40.75 5.56 9.66
CA GLU A 657 41.93 4.90 10.25
C GLU A 657 42.67 4.02 9.23
N LEU A 658 41.93 3.20 8.49
CA LEU A 658 42.49 2.32 7.46
C LEU A 658 43.10 3.14 6.31
N LEU A 659 42.44 4.22 5.90
CA LEU A 659 42.92 5.09 4.83
C LEU A 659 44.24 5.79 5.21
N ALA A 660 44.33 6.34 6.43
CA ALA A 660 45.55 6.94 6.96
C ALA A 660 46.71 5.93 7.05
N GLN A 661 46.41 4.65 7.30
CA GLN A 661 47.40 3.57 7.31
C GLN A 661 47.81 3.08 5.90
N CYS A 662 47.18 3.58 4.84
CA CYS A 662 47.46 3.22 3.45
C CYS A 662 48.25 4.30 2.69
N THR A 663 48.76 5.35 3.36
CA THR A 663 49.57 6.42 2.73
C THR A 663 50.80 5.88 1.98
N ASN A 664 51.46 4.84 2.49
CA ASN A 664 52.59 4.21 1.79
C ASN A 664 52.18 3.39 0.55
N LEU A 665 50.89 3.11 0.38
CA LEU A 665 50.31 2.31 -0.70
C LEU A 665 49.51 3.16 -1.70
N LEU A 666 49.19 4.39 -1.33
CA LEU A 666 48.34 5.32 -2.08
C LEU A 666 49.08 6.65 -2.27
N ASN A 667 48.55 7.53 -3.11
CA ASN A 667 49.05 8.89 -3.20
C ASN A 667 48.60 9.67 -1.94
N GLU A 668 49.53 10.38 -1.29
CA GLU A 668 49.29 11.13 -0.06
C GLU A 668 48.25 12.25 -0.26
N ASP A 669 48.34 13.02 -1.36
CA ASP A 669 47.36 14.07 -1.67
C ASP A 669 45.93 13.53 -1.79
N LEU A 670 45.76 12.33 -2.36
CA LEU A 670 44.45 11.66 -2.44
C LEU A 670 43.94 11.28 -1.05
N VAL A 671 44.80 10.77 -0.17
CA VAL A 671 44.43 10.43 1.21
C VAL A 671 43.97 11.68 1.96
N ASP A 672 44.78 12.73 1.95
CA ASP A 672 44.50 13.98 2.67
C ASP A 672 43.23 14.66 2.12
N SER A 673 43.07 14.72 0.79
CA SER A 673 41.88 15.30 0.16
C SER A 673 40.57 14.57 0.49
N ILE A 674 40.64 13.29 0.85
CA ILE A 674 39.48 12.50 1.28
C ILE A 674 39.18 12.74 2.75
N LEU A 675 40.22 12.79 3.60
CA LEU A 675 40.10 12.98 5.05
C LEU A 675 39.62 14.40 5.40
N ASP A 676 40.09 15.41 4.67
CA ASP A 676 39.80 16.83 4.92
C ASP A 676 38.60 17.37 4.10
N ALA A 677 37.84 16.48 3.46
CA ALA A 677 36.77 16.87 2.55
C ALA A 677 35.59 17.56 3.27
N ASP A 678 35.29 18.79 2.89
CA ASP A 678 34.03 19.44 3.26
C ASP A 678 32.85 18.82 2.48
N GLN A 679 31.90 18.26 3.23
CA GLN A 679 30.69 17.60 2.73
C GLN A 679 29.41 18.30 3.25
N SER A 680 29.51 19.59 3.62
CA SER A 680 28.37 20.40 4.08
C SER A 680 27.39 20.79 2.96
N THR A 681 27.81 20.70 1.70
CA THR A 681 27.02 21.03 0.51
C THR A 681 27.01 19.88 -0.49
N GLU A 682 26.03 19.84 -1.40
CA GLU A 682 26.00 18.79 -2.42
C GLU A 682 27.17 18.85 -3.41
N ILE A 683 27.74 20.03 -3.66
CA ILE A 683 28.97 20.15 -4.45
C ILE A 683 30.13 19.44 -3.73
N GLY A 684 30.26 19.62 -2.42
CA GLY A 684 31.27 18.95 -1.61
C GLY A 684 31.09 17.43 -1.55
N ILE A 685 29.84 16.97 -1.42
CA ILE A 685 29.49 15.55 -1.45
C ILE A 685 29.81 14.93 -2.81
N GLN A 686 29.49 15.62 -3.91
CA GLN A 686 29.81 15.14 -5.26
C GLN A 686 31.32 15.06 -5.49
N ALA A 687 32.08 16.07 -5.08
CA ALA A 687 33.55 16.04 -5.13
C ALA A 687 34.11 14.87 -4.30
N GLN A 688 33.55 14.60 -3.12
CA GLN A 688 33.97 13.46 -2.30
C GLN A 688 33.67 12.12 -2.99
N ARG A 689 32.54 11.98 -3.70
CA ARG A 689 32.23 10.78 -4.47
C ARG A 689 33.27 10.51 -5.55
N GLU A 690 33.73 11.55 -6.24
CA GLU A 690 34.80 11.41 -7.25
C GLU A 690 36.10 10.93 -6.63
N ARG A 691 36.50 11.49 -5.48
CA ARG A 691 37.68 11.04 -4.72
C ARG A 691 37.54 9.59 -4.26
N VAL A 692 36.38 9.20 -3.73
CA VAL A 692 36.10 7.82 -3.29
C VAL A 692 36.10 6.85 -4.48
N ALA A 693 35.56 7.24 -5.64
CA ALA A 693 35.63 6.43 -6.85
C ALA A 693 37.08 6.20 -7.30
N LEU A 694 37.92 7.24 -7.24
CA LEU A 694 39.36 7.14 -7.52
C LEU A 694 40.07 6.23 -6.50
N LEU A 695 39.75 6.38 -5.21
CA LEU A 695 40.25 5.51 -4.14
C LEU A 695 39.92 4.04 -4.42
N LYS A 696 38.66 3.71 -4.71
CA LYS A 696 38.23 2.32 -5.00
C LYS A 696 38.98 1.75 -6.20
N LYS A 697 39.19 2.55 -7.26
CA LYS A 697 39.98 2.15 -8.44
C LYS A 697 41.44 1.85 -8.07
N HIS A 698 42.08 2.68 -7.26
CA HIS A 698 43.45 2.42 -6.80
C HIS A 698 43.53 1.16 -5.92
N LEU A 699 42.63 1.02 -4.94
CA LEU A 699 42.60 -0.15 -4.04
C LEU A 699 42.41 -1.48 -4.80
N GLN A 700 41.54 -1.50 -5.80
CA GLN A 700 41.34 -2.69 -6.65
C GLN A 700 42.55 -3.03 -7.54
N GLY A 701 43.37 -2.03 -7.87
CA GLY A 701 44.59 -2.20 -8.65
C GLY A 701 45.80 -2.64 -7.83
N LEU A 702 45.76 -2.53 -6.50
CA LEU A 702 46.87 -2.90 -5.62
C LEU A 702 47.04 -4.42 -5.57
N LYS A 703 48.24 -4.89 -5.89
CA LYS A 703 48.67 -6.27 -5.67
C LYS A 703 49.70 -6.28 -4.55
N THR A 704 49.27 -6.63 -3.35
CA THR A 704 50.16 -6.84 -2.20
C THR A 704 50.26 -8.32 -1.88
N THR A 705 51.46 -8.78 -1.56
CA THR A 705 51.74 -10.15 -1.12
C THR A 705 51.80 -10.28 0.41
N GLU A 706 51.68 -9.17 1.13
CA GLU A 706 51.64 -9.13 2.59
C GLU A 706 50.20 -9.30 3.09
N SER A 707 49.92 -10.37 3.83
CA SER A 707 48.55 -10.75 4.22
C SER A 707 47.82 -9.70 5.05
N THR A 708 48.56 -8.95 5.87
CA THR A 708 48.07 -7.83 6.71
C THR A 708 47.66 -6.64 5.85
N ALA A 709 48.48 -6.26 4.87
CA ALA A 709 48.17 -5.19 3.93
C ALA A 709 47.00 -5.58 3.00
N GLU A 710 46.93 -6.84 2.57
CA GLU A 710 45.83 -7.35 1.74
C GLU A 710 44.49 -7.26 2.49
N SER A 711 44.46 -7.71 3.76
CA SER A 711 43.27 -7.61 4.60
C SER A 711 42.86 -6.15 4.82
N ARG A 712 43.84 -5.24 5.01
CA ARG A 712 43.59 -3.80 5.19
C ARG A 712 42.92 -3.19 3.96
N VAL A 713 43.48 -3.44 2.77
CA VAL A 713 42.94 -2.97 1.49
C VAL A 713 41.53 -3.51 1.26
N ARG A 714 41.30 -4.80 1.55
CA ARG A 714 39.98 -5.43 1.42
C ARG A 714 38.94 -4.79 2.34
N ASN A 715 39.30 -4.56 3.61
CA ASN A 715 38.42 -3.92 4.57
C ASN A 715 38.10 -2.47 4.17
N LEU A 716 39.12 -1.69 3.79
CA LEU A 716 38.93 -0.31 3.34
C LEU A 716 38.05 -0.27 2.09
N LEU A 717 38.24 -1.18 1.13
CA LEU A 717 37.40 -1.26 -0.07
C LEU A 717 35.93 -1.55 0.27
N SER A 718 35.66 -2.40 1.28
CA SER A 718 34.29 -2.70 1.73
C SER A 718 33.61 -1.52 2.45
N LEU A 719 34.39 -0.57 2.98
CA LEU A 719 33.92 0.58 3.74
C LEU A 719 34.03 1.90 2.96
N ALA A 720 34.69 1.94 1.81
CA ALA A 720 35.02 3.18 1.12
C ALA A 720 33.80 4.08 0.84
N ASP A 721 32.63 3.48 0.59
CA ASP A 721 31.39 4.23 0.34
C ASP A 721 30.85 4.98 1.58
N THR A 722 31.32 4.65 2.80
CA THR A 722 30.97 5.35 4.05
C THR A 722 31.78 6.62 4.27
N LEU A 723 32.83 6.87 3.47
CA LEU A 723 33.58 8.13 3.45
C LEU A 723 32.77 9.28 2.82
N VAL A 724 31.69 8.94 2.11
CA VAL A 724 30.67 9.89 1.62
C VAL A 724 29.55 10.00 2.65
N LYS A 725 29.29 11.22 3.15
CA LYS A 725 28.27 11.52 4.17
C LYS A 725 26.92 10.87 3.81
N LYS A 726 26.34 10.17 4.79
CA LYS A 726 25.01 9.55 4.69
C LYS A 726 24.00 10.32 5.54
N SER A 727 22.74 10.33 5.12
CA SER A 727 21.62 10.96 5.82
C SER A 727 20.72 9.89 6.42
N VAL A 728 20.66 9.79 7.75
CA VAL A 728 19.80 8.83 8.45
C VAL A 728 18.44 9.46 8.72
N TRP A 729 17.38 8.86 8.19
CA TRP A 729 16.00 9.30 8.34
C TRP A 729 15.17 8.29 9.12
N ILE A 730 14.48 8.76 10.15
CA ILE A 730 13.61 7.99 11.03
C ILE A 730 12.18 8.44 10.75
N ILE A 731 11.43 7.64 10.00
CA ILE A 731 10.11 8.01 9.48
C ILE A 731 9.02 7.22 10.21
N GLY A 732 7.97 7.89 10.69
CA GLY A 732 6.84 7.21 11.30
C GLY A 732 5.62 8.09 11.49
N GLY A 733 4.47 7.47 11.76
CA GLY A 733 3.22 8.18 12.03
C GLY A 733 3.13 8.67 13.48
N ASP A 734 2.06 9.41 13.78
CA ASP A 734 1.83 9.94 15.12
C ASP A 734 1.69 8.87 16.22
N GLY A 735 1.07 7.73 15.90
CA GLY A 735 0.93 6.63 16.87
C GLY A 735 2.26 5.99 17.30
N TRP A 736 3.31 6.12 16.49
CA TRP A 736 4.65 5.76 16.92
C TRP A 736 5.23 6.87 17.81
N ALA A 737 5.36 8.08 17.26
CA ALA A 737 6.12 9.17 17.86
C ALA A 737 5.50 9.70 19.17
N TYR A 738 4.17 9.74 19.26
CA TYR A 738 3.49 10.29 20.43
C TYR A 738 3.23 9.22 21.49
N ASP A 739 3.06 7.96 21.09
CA ASP A 739 2.58 6.87 21.93
C ASP A 739 3.62 5.77 22.17
N ILE A 740 3.65 4.72 21.36
CA ILE A 740 4.36 3.48 21.69
C ILE A 740 5.88 3.64 21.62
N GLY A 741 6.39 4.41 20.66
CA GLY A 741 7.83 4.65 20.47
C GLY A 741 8.31 5.97 21.05
N PHE A 742 7.47 6.68 21.81
CA PHE A 742 7.86 7.99 22.37
C PHE A 742 9.07 7.89 23.31
N GLY A 743 9.16 6.84 24.13
CA GLY A 743 10.30 6.66 25.03
C GLY A 743 11.63 6.50 24.28
N GLY A 744 11.62 5.72 23.20
CA GLY A 744 12.75 5.58 22.29
C GLY A 744 13.07 6.88 21.55
N LEU A 745 12.05 7.56 21.02
CA LEU A 745 12.20 8.84 20.34
C LEU A 745 12.83 9.90 21.25
N ASP A 746 12.33 10.05 22.47
CA ASP A 746 12.86 10.97 23.47
C ASP A 746 14.35 10.71 23.74
N HIS A 747 14.73 9.43 23.93
CA HIS A 747 16.13 9.04 24.12
C HIS A 747 17.02 9.40 22.93
N VAL A 748 16.53 9.19 21.69
CA VAL A 748 17.28 9.52 20.48
C VAL A 748 17.44 11.03 20.30
N LEU A 749 16.39 11.81 20.57
CA LEU A 749 16.48 13.27 20.57
C LEU A 749 17.49 13.79 21.60
N ALA A 750 17.56 13.17 22.78
CA ALA A 750 18.52 13.52 23.82
C ALA A 750 19.98 13.13 23.50
N SER A 751 20.20 12.25 22.51
CA SER A 751 21.52 11.65 22.27
C SER A 751 22.55 12.61 21.63
N GLY A 752 22.08 13.71 21.03
CA GLY A 752 22.93 14.63 20.26
C GLY A 752 23.44 14.07 18.92
N ARG A 753 23.03 12.86 18.52
CA ARG A 753 23.46 12.24 17.26
C ARG A 753 22.74 12.83 16.06
N ASN A 754 23.47 12.95 14.95
CA ASN A 754 22.93 13.47 13.69
C ASN A 754 21.97 12.46 13.03
N VAL A 755 20.67 12.64 13.30
CA VAL A 755 19.56 11.87 12.72
C VAL A 755 18.38 12.80 12.41
N ASN A 756 17.67 12.50 11.33
CA ASN A 756 16.51 13.27 10.88
C ASN A 756 15.22 12.48 11.16
N ILE A 757 14.37 12.97 12.07
CA ILE A 757 13.08 12.36 12.39
C ILE A 757 11.97 13.07 11.61
N LEU A 758 11.19 12.31 10.84
CA LEU A 758 9.98 12.78 10.16
C LEU A 758 8.74 12.11 10.74
N VAL A 759 7.95 12.89 11.48
CA VAL A 759 6.66 12.47 12.03
C VAL A 759 5.53 12.90 11.09
N LEU A 760 4.87 11.90 10.50
CA LEU A 760 3.72 12.08 9.61
C LEU A 760 2.45 12.10 10.47
N ASP A 761 2.09 13.27 11.00
CA ASP A 761 1.04 13.39 12.00
C ASP A 761 -0.35 13.43 11.35
N THR A 762 -1.00 12.27 11.38
CA THR A 762 -2.39 12.10 10.94
C THR A 762 -3.39 12.22 12.08
N GLU A 763 -2.93 12.44 13.30
CA GLU A 763 -3.75 12.63 14.49
C GLU A 763 -4.64 11.45 14.89
N VAL A 764 -4.38 10.27 14.33
CA VAL A 764 -5.03 8.99 14.63
C VAL A 764 -4.13 7.84 14.17
N TYR A 765 -4.37 6.64 14.67
CA TYR A 765 -3.72 5.45 14.11
C TYR A 765 -4.37 5.09 12.78
N SER A 766 -3.92 5.75 11.72
CA SER A 766 -4.53 5.67 10.39
C SER A 766 -4.49 4.26 9.77
N ASN A 767 -3.47 3.44 10.08
CA ASN A 767 -3.36 2.08 9.55
C ASN A 767 -4.38 1.10 10.15
N THR A 768 -4.57 1.13 11.47
CA THR A 768 -5.40 0.15 12.18
C THR A 768 -6.89 0.55 12.25
N GLY A 769 -7.27 1.56 11.46
CA GLY A 769 -8.65 1.98 11.25
C GLY A 769 -9.11 3.15 12.13
N GLY A 770 -8.20 4.08 12.47
CA GLY A 770 -8.55 5.37 13.07
C GLY A 770 -8.77 5.33 14.57
N GLN A 771 -7.87 4.70 15.32
CA GLN A 771 -7.82 4.76 16.78
C GLN A 771 -7.29 6.11 17.25
N ALA A 772 -7.76 6.56 18.41
CA ALA A 772 -7.22 7.75 19.05
C ALA A 772 -5.76 7.54 19.45
N SER A 773 -4.91 8.54 19.19
CA SER A 773 -3.53 8.67 19.65
C SER A 773 -3.42 9.80 20.68
N LYS A 774 -2.25 9.95 21.31
CA LYS A 774 -1.96 11.18 22.07
C LYS A 774 -1.86 12.43 21.19
N SER A 775 -1.69 12.29 19.88
CA SER A 775 -1.74 13.40 18.93
C SER A 775 -3.16 13.73 18.46
N THR A 776 -4.16 12.89 18.73
CA THR A 776 -5.58 13.20 18.45
C THR A 776 -6.00 14.50 19.17
N PRO A 777 -6.64 15.45 18.47
CA PRO A 777 -7.07 16.72 19.06
C PRO A 777 -8.30 16.56 19.94
N ARG A 778 -8.55 17.56 20.79
CA ARG A 778 -9.79 17.65 21.55
C ARG A 778 -11.00 17.70 20.60
N GLY A 779 -12.08 17.02 20.96
CA GLY A 779 -13.34 17.04 20.20
C GLY A 779 -13.41 16.05 19.04
N ALA A 780 -12.27 15.61 18.49
CA ALA A 780 -12.28 14.63 17.40
C ALA A 780 -12.76 13.25 17.89
N VAL A 781 -13.61 12.63 17.08
CA VAL A 781 -14.10 11.26 17.26
C VAL A 781 -13.14 10.29 16.58
N ALA A 782 -12.73 9.27 17.33
CA ALA A 782 -11.92 8.16 16.86
C ALA A 782 -12.29 6.89 17.65
N LYS A 783 -11.80 5.71 17.24
CA LYS A 783 -11.95 4.51 18.10
C LYS A 783 -11.25 4.77 19.43
N PHE A 784 -11.87 4.34 20.54
CA PHE A 784 -11.48 4.69 21.92
C PHE A 784 -11.67 6.16 22.33
N ALA A 785 -12.23 7.00 21.44
CA ALA A 785 -12.63 8.38 21.72
C ALA A 785 -14.00 8.69 21.07
N ALA A 786 -14.97 7.78 21.22
CA ALA A 786 -16.25 7.83 20.51
C ALA A 786 -17.12 9.06 20.84
N ARG A 787 -16.95 9.66 22.03
CA ARG A 787 -17.65 10.88 22.48
C ARG A 787 -16.81 12.16 22.33
N GLY A 788 -15.88 12.14 21.38
CA GLY A 788 -14.85 13.15 21.20
C GLY A 788 -13.75 13.04 22.26
N LYS A 789 -12.48 13.16 21.86
CA LYS A 789 -11.37 13.13 22.81
C LYS A 789 -11.46 14.30 23.78
N ALA A 790 -11.37 13.99 25.07
CA ALA A 790 -11.58 14.94 26.16
C ALA A 790 -10.32 15.71 26.58
N THR A 791 -9.13 15.30 26.12
CA THR A 791 -7.83 15.90 26.48
C THR A 791 -7.23 16.62 25.28
N PRO A 792 -6.38 17.64 25.49
CA PRO A 792 -5.70 18.32 24.39
C PRO A 792 -4.73 17.37 23.68
N LYS A 793 -4.28 17.77 22.49
CA LYS A 793 -3.16 17.15 21.78
C LYS A 793 -1.89 17.26 22.64
N LYS A 794 -1.12 16.18 22.78
CA LYS A 794 0.23 16.23 23.38
C LYS A 794 1.12 17.12 22.49
N ASP A 795 1.85 18.06 23.07
CA ASP A 795 2.74 18.94 22.31
C ASP A 795 4.16 18.33 22.22
N LEU A 796 4.38 17.51 21.19
CA LEU A 796 5.68 16.86 20.97
C LEU A 796 6.78 17.85 20.61
N GLY A 797 6.46 18.89 19.84
CA GLY A 797 7.45 19.87 19.42
C GLY A 797 7.96 20.69 20.60
N LEU A 798 7.07 21.10 21.52
CA LEU A 798 7.48 21.76 22.76
C LEU A 798 8.39 20.87 23.63
N LEU A 799 8.06 19.57 23.76
CA LEU A 799 8.89 18.63 24.52
C LEU A 799 10.29 18.47 23.90
N ALA A 800 10.39 18.41 22.58
CA ALA A 800 11.67 18.32 21.89
C ALA A 800 12.49 19.62 22.02
N MET A 801 11.86 20.79 21.90
CA MET A 801 12.52 22.10 22.08
C MET A 801 13.10 22.28 23.49
N ALA A 802 12.54 21.60 24.50
CA ALA A 802 13.02 21.70 25.88
C ALA A 802 14.46 21.20 26.08
N TYR A 803 14.99 20.38 25.16
CA TYR A 803 16.40 19.98 25.17
C TYR A 803 17.35 21.12 24.80
N GLY A 804 16.89 22.12 24.04
CA GLY A 804 17.70 23.22 23.52
C GLY A 804 18.65 22.86 22.37
N THR A 805 18.99 21.59 22.21
CA THR A 805 19.95 21.06 21.22
C THR A 805 19.30 20.26 20.08
N VAL A 806 17.97 20.34 19.96
CA VAL A 806 17.21 19.61 18.94
C VAL A 806 16.66 20.63 17.95
N TYR A 807 16.91 20.44 16.65
CA TYR A 807 16.19 21.20 15.63
C TYR A 807 14.74 20.72 15.58
N VAL A 808 13.76 21.63 15.65
CA VAL A 808 12.34 21.25 15.61
C VAL A 808 11.60 22.08 14.58
N ALA A 809 10.85 21.45 13.68
CA ALA A 809 9.98 22.14 12.74
C ALA A 809 8.57 21.55 12.73
N HIS A 810 7.58 22.44 12.72
CA HIS A 810 6.17 22.08 12.58
C HIS A 810 5.68 22.61 11.22
N VAL A 811 5.35 21.69 10.31
CA VAL A 811 5.16 22.00 8.88
C VAL A 811 3.77 21.57 8.38
N ALA A 812 3.26 22.27 7.37
CA ALA A 812 2.06 21.90 6.64
C ALA A 812 2.18 22.37 5.18
N MET A 813 2.44 21.44 4.26
CA MET A 813 2.74 21.73 2.85
C MET A 813 1.63 22.51 2.16
N GLY A 814 0.36 22.17 2.42
CA GLY A 814 -0.78 22.88 1.83
C GLY A 814 -0.97 24.31 2.36
N ALA A 815 -0.42 24.63 3.54
CA ALA A 815 -0.46 25.96 4.11
C ALA A 815 0.71 26.84 3.63
N ASN A 816 1.93 26.29 3.69
CA ASN A 816 3.14 26.98 3.27
C ASN A 816 4.19 25.98 2.77
N ASP A 817 4.21 25.78 1.46
CA ASP A 817 5.15 24.90 0.77
C ASP A 817 6.60 25.37 0.92
N GLN A 818 6.84 26.69 0.83
CA GLN A 818 8.17 27.28 0.98
C GLN A 818 8.75 27.08 2.39
N GLN A 819 7.93 27.21 3.43
CA GLN A 819 8.35 26.94 4.81
C GLN A 819 8.66 25.44 5.01
N THR A 820 7.87 24.56 4.40
CA THR A 820 8.11 23.12 4.43
C THR A 820 9.46 22.79 3.79
N LEU A 821 9.73 23.29 2.58
CA LEU A 821 11.02 23.07 1.91
C LEU A 821 12.20 23.58 2.76
N LYS A 822 12.08 24.79 3.32
CA LYS A 822 13.11 25.39 4.17
C LYS A 822 13.39 24.54 5.41
N ALA A 823 12.35 24.02 6.06
CA ALA A 823 12.51 23.15 7.23
C ALA A 823 13.26 21.85 6.92
N PHE A 824 13.02 21.23 5.77
CA PHE A 824 13.75 20.02 5.36
C PHE A 824 15.23 20.30 5.10
N LEU A 825 15.55 21.42 4.43
CA LEU A 825 16.93 21.81 4.16
C LEU A 825 17.69 22.17 5.45
N GLU A 826 17.06 22.91 6.37
CA GLU A 826 17.67 23.25 7.65
C GLU A 826 17.86 22.04 8.56
N ALA A 827 16.85 21.16 8.66
CA ALA A 827 16.91 19.95 9.48
C ALA A 827 18.05 19.02 9.05
N GLU A 828 18.23 18.79 7.75
CA GLU A 828 19.27 17.90 7.24
C GLU A 828 20.68 18.50 7.34
N ALA A 829 20.78 19.83 7.22
CA ALA A 829 22.03 20.55 7.39
C ALA A 829 22.50 20.62 8.86
N TYR A 830 21.57 20.54 9.82
CA TYR A 830 21.88 20.58 11.24
C TYR A 830 22.69 19.34 11.67
N ASP A 831 23.85 19.55 12.31
CA ASP A 831 24.69 18.46 12.81
C ASP A 831 24.25 17.98 14.19
N GLY A 832 23.05 17.40 14.24
CA GLY A 832 22.42 16.96 15.48
C GLY A 832 21.05 16.34 15.23
N PRO A 833 20.28 16.07 16.30
CA PRO A 833 18.95 15.50 16.18
C PRO A 833 17.98 16.55 15.62
N SER A 834 17.27 16.17 14.57
CA SER A 834 16.27 17.02 13.91
C SER A 834 14.89 16.36 13.95
N LEU A 835 13.84 17.11 14.30
CA LEU A 835 12.46 16.64 14.35
C LEU A 835 11.56 17.50 13.46
N ILE A 836 11.01 16.91 12.41
CA ILE A 836 9.98 17.51 11.56
C ILE A 836 8.63 16.85 11.87
N ILE A 837 7.66 17.63 12.31
CA ILE A 837 6.28 17.20 12.54
C ILE A 837 5.42 17.76 11.40
N ALA A 838 4.95 16.88 10.52
CA ALA A 838 4.25 17.24 9.30
C ALA A 838 2.75 16.92 9.38
N TYR A 839 1.90 17.94 9.26
CA TYR A 839 0.45 17.73 9.22
C TYR A 839 0.08 16.90 7.98
N SER A 840 -0.47 15.71 8.22
CA SER A 840 -0.74 14.72 7.18
C SER A 840 -2.23 14.42 7.16
N HIS A 841 -2.95 15.05 6.22
CA HIS A 841 -4.39 14.84 6.09
C HIS A 841 -4.69 13.38 5.68
N CYS A 842 -5.79 12.81 6.18
CA CYS A 842 -6.08 11.39 6.03
C CYS A 842 -7.57 11.13 5.76
N ILE A 843 -7.88 10.03 5.07
CA ILE A 843 -9.26 9.54 4.89
C ILE A 843 -10.00 9.36 6.23
N ALA A 844 -9.27 9.08 7.32
CA ALA A 844 -9.83 8.95 8.66
C ALA A 844 -10.39 10.26 9.23
N HIS A 845 -10.01 11.41 8.67
CA HIS A 845 -10.60 12.71 9.00
C HIS A 845 -12.01 12.84 8.40
N GLY A 846 -12.28 12.08 7.33
CA GLY A 846 -13.54 12.10 6.60
C GLY A 846 -13.76 13.41 5.86
N ILE A 847 -12.73 13.81 5.11
CA ILE A 847 -12.68 14.98 4.21
C ILE A 847 -12.73 14.54 2.75
N GLU A 848 -13.01 15.48 1.84
CA GLU A 848 -12.76 15.27 0.41
C GLU A 848 -11.25 15.32 0.14
N MET A 849 -10.64 14.17 -0.18
CA MET A 849 -9.17 14.08 -0.30
C MET A 849 -8.57 15.01 -1.37
N ARG A 850 -9.31 15.34 -2.44
CA ARG A 850 -8.88 16.36 -3.42
C ARG A 850 -8.68 17.75 -2.81
N ARG A 851 -9.34 18.05 -1.68
CA ARG A 851 -9.23 19.29 -0.90
C ARG A 851 -8.24 19.18 0.26
N GLY A 852 -7.45 18.10 0.32
CA GLY A 852 -6.53 17.85 1.43
C GLY A 852 -5.57 19.00 1.70
N MET A 853 -4.96 19.57 0.67
CA MET A 853 -4.05 20.72 0.81
C MET A 853 -4.77 21.99 1.28
N ASP A 854 -5.99 22.25 0.79
CA ASP A 854 -6.83 23.35 1.28
C ASP A 854 -7.15 23.17 2.77
N GLN A 855 -7.42 21.93 3.21
CA GLN A 855 -7.70 21.64 4.61
C GLN A 855 -6.46 21.85 5.50
N GLN A 856 -5.25 21.53 5.02
CA GLN A 856 -4.02 21.87 5.75
C GLN A 856 -3.86 23.39 5.91
N LYS A 857 -4.17 24.16 4.86
CA LYS A 857 -4.17 25.63 4.92
C LYS A 857 -5.15 26.15 5.96
N ARG A 858 -6.35 25.61 6.00
CA ARG A 858 -7.39 25.99 6.99
C ARG A 858 -6.98 25.63 8.41
N ALA A 859 -6.31 24.50 8.61
CA ALA A 859 -5.74 24.11 9.91
C ALA A 859 -4.76 25.16 10.44
N VAL A 860 -3.91 25.71 9.57
CA VAL A 860 -2.98 26.79 9.96
C VAL A 860 -3.71 28.11 10.17
N GLN A 861 -4.61 28.48 9.26
CA GLN A 861 -5.38 29.73 9.36
C GLN A 861 -6.28 29.77 10.60
N SER A 862 -6.70 28.63 11.16
CA SER A 862 -7.49 28.58 12.38
C SER A 862 -6.67 28.51 13.67
N GLY A 863 -5.34 28.54 13.58
CA GLY A 863 -4.45 28.34 14.73
C GLY A 863 -4.42 26.90 15.26
N TYR A 864 -5.16 25.98 14.63
CA TYR A 864 -5.20 24.57 15.00
C TYR A 864 -3.81 23.92 14.84
N TRP A 865 -3.11 24.30 13.77
CA TRP A 865 -1.75 23.88 13.46
C TRP A 865 -0.83 25.10 13.27
N GLN A 866 0.03 25.40 14.23
CA GLN A 866 0.93 26.57 14.15
C GLN A 866 2.19 26.20 13.37
N LEU A 867 2.68 27.06 12.47
CA LEU A 867 3.93 26.79 11.77
C LEU A 867 5.08 27.48 12.51
N TYR A 868 6.14 26.72 12.80
CA TYR A 868 7.33 27.25 13.45
C TYR A 868 8.56 26.40 13.13
N ARG A 869 9.73 26.98 13.38
CA ARG A 869 11.03 26.32 13.36
C ARG A 869 11.84 26.76 14.57
N TYR A 870 12.43 25.82 15.28
CA TYR A 870 13.40 26.01 16.34
C TYR A 870 14.76 25.55 15.81
N ASN A 871 15.68 26.49 15.64
CA ASN A 871 17.02 26.21 15.14
C ASN A 871 18.06 26.54 16.21
N PRO A 872 18.69 25.53 16.86
CA PRO A 872 19.70 25.73 17.89
C PRO A 872 20.87 26.64 17.45
N LEU A 873 21.26 26.58 16.18
CA LEU A 873 22.40 27.35 15.65
C LEU A 873 22.16 28.87 15.71
N LEU A 874 20.91 29.32 15.68
CA LEU A 874 20.61 30.75 15.81
C LEU A 874 20.98 31.30 17.18
N ALA A 875 20.93 30.47 18.23
CA ALA A 875 21.35 30.87 19.57
C ALA A 875 22.86 31.17 19.61
N GLU A 876 23.67 30.42 18.86
CA GLU A 876 25.11 30.65 18.70
C GLU A 876 25.40 31.98 17.99
N GLU A 877 24.50 32.41 17.09
CA GLU A 877 24.53 33.72 16.43
C GLU A 877 23.96 34.87 17.29
N GLY A 878 23.56 34.61 18.53
CA GLY A 878 22.91 35.59 19.41
C GLY A 878 21.47 35.95 19.00
N LYS A 879 20.85 35.15 18.13
CA LYS A 879 19.45 35.28 17.71
C LYS A 879 18.57 34.32 18.51
N HIS A 880 17.27 34.59 18.53
CA HIS A 880 16.33 33.67 19.17
C HIS A 880 16.17 32.38 18.32
N PRO A 881 16.28 31.17 18.91
CA PRO A 881 16.21 29.92 18.15
C PRO A 881 14.80 29.62 17.62
N LEU A 882 13.75 30.02 18.33
CA LEU A 882 12.36 29.83 17.90
C LEU A 882 11.91 30.94 16.93
N MET A 883 11.44 30.54 15.76
CA MET A 883 10.79 31.37 14.75
C MET A 883 9.36 30.88 14.52
N ILE A 884 8.38 31.77 14.70
CA ILE A 884 6.98 31.48 14.36
C ILE A 884 6.75 31.89 12.90
N ASP A 885 6.47 30.92 12.03
CA ASP A 885 6.29 31.12 10.59
C ASP A 885 4.82 31.32 10.19
N SER A 886 3.86 30.94 11.04
CA SER A 886 2.43 31.22 10.83
C SER A 886 2.01 32.59 11.34
N LYS A 887 1.01 33.20 10.70
CA LYS A 887 0.35 34.42 11.19
C LYS A 887 -0.68 34.10 12.27
N GLU A 888 -1.13 35.13 12.98
CA GLU A 888 -2.25 35.00 13.92
C GLU A 888 -3.47 34.33 13.28
N PRO A 889 -4.25 33.53 14.04
CA PRO A 889 -5.42 32.85 13.52
C PRO A 889 -6.43 33.82 12.89
N THR A 890 -6.80 33.58 11.63
CA THR A 890 -7.77 34.38 10.86
C THR A 890 -9.06 33.64 10.54
N LEU A 891 -9.14 32.33 10.83
CA LEU A 891 -10.28 31.47 10.54
C LEU A 891 -10.87 30.92 11.86
N PRO A 892 -12.19 30.96 12.09
CA PRO A 892 -12.79 30.29 13.23
C PRO A 892 -12.48 28.78 13.24
N LEU A 893 -12.26 28.20 14.44
CA LEU A 893 -11.90 26.79 14.58
C LEU A 893 -12.99 25.86 14.03
N GLU A 894 -14.26 26.22 14.23
CA GLU A 894 -15.41 25.44 13.79
C GLU A 894 -15.45 25.31 12.28
N GLU A 895 -15.07 26.35 11.56
CA GLU A 895 -15.00 26.32 10.10
C GLU A 895 -13.98 25.25 9.65
N PHE A 896 -12.81 25.17 10.30
CA PHE A 896 -11.85 24.09 10.07
C PHE A 896 -12.44 22.72 10.45
N ALA A 897 -12.86 22.56 11.70
CA ALA A 897 -13.23 21.29 12.30
C ALA A 897 -14.46 20.66 11.65
N TYR A 898 -15.50 21.44 11.36
CA TYR A 898 -16.75 20.93 10.79
C TYR A 898 -16.68 20.65 9.28
N ASN A 899 -15.56 20.93 8.63
CA ASN A 899 -15.27 20.33 7.32
C ASN A 899 -14.88 18.85 7.42
N GLU A 900 -14.64 18.34 8.62
CA GLU A 900 -14.22 16.96 8.85
C GLU A 900 -15.34 16.14 9.51
N THR A 901 -15.61 14.96 8.96
CA THR A 901 -16.61 14.05 9.52
C THR A 901 -16.28 13.65 10.95
N ARG A 902 -14.99 13.54 11.31
CA ARG A 902 -14.56 13.19 12.68
C ARG A 902 -15.01 14.19 13.78
N TYR A 903 -15.40 15.42 13.41
CA TYR A 903 -16.02 16.37 14.35
C TYR A 903 -17.54 16.43 14.17
N ARG A 904 -18.03 16.43 12.92
CA ARG A 904 -19.48 16.49 12.63
C ARG A 904 -20.26 15.32 13.23
N MET A 905 -19.66 14.14 13.28
CA MET A 905 -20.32 12.97 13.89
C MET A 905 -20.65 13.21 15.36
N LEU A 906 -19.79 13.89 16.11
CA LEU A 906 -20.07 14.23 17.50
C LEU A 906 -21.22 15.22 17.58
N LEU A 907 -21.16 16.29 16.80
CA LEU A 907 -22.22 17.31 16.72
C LEU A 907 -23.59 16.70 16.43
N GLN A 908 -23.66 15.74 15.51
CA GLN A 908 -24.90 15.04 15.16
C GLN A 908 -25.41 14.09 16.26
N SER A 909 -24.50 13.53 17.06
CA SER A 909 -24.85 12.54 18.09
C SER A 909 -25.09 13.13 19.48
N ASP A 910 -24.41 14.24 19.81
CA ASP A 910 -24.37 14.88 21.13
C ASP A 910 -23.88 16.33 20.99
N GLU A 911 -24.78 17.23 20.59
CA GLU A 911 -24.51 18.65 20.29
C GLU A 911 -23.91 19.39 21.51
N SER A 912 -24.51 19.23 22.70
CA SER A 912 -24.02 19.87 23.93
C SER A 912 -22.57 19.48 24.27
N ARG A 913 -22.22 18.20 24.07
CA ARG A 913 -20.84 17.74 24.25
C ARG A 913 -19.91 18.32 23.18
N ALA A 914 -20.35 18.37 21.93
CA ALA A 914 -19.58 18.95 20.83
C ALA A 914 -19.24 20.41 21.11
N ASP A 915 -20.22 21.23 21.51
CA ASP A 915 -20.04 22.65 21.84
C ASP A 915 -19.07 22.83 23.01
N THR A 916 -19.24 22.05 24.07
CA THR A 916 -18.34 22.09 25.24
C THR A 916 -16.89 21.78 24.83
N LEU A 917 -16.67 20.73 24.05
CA LEU A 917 -15.33 20.34 23.61
C LEU A 917 -14.74 21.34 22.61
N MET A 918 -15.59 21.95 21.76
CA MET A 918 -15.16 22.97 20.80
C MET A 918 -14.68 24.23 21.52
N GLN A 919 -15.41 24.69 22.55
CA GLN A 919 -14.98 25.85 23.33
C GLN A 919 -13.64 25.59 24.04
N LEU A 920 -13.49 24.42 24.67
CA LEU A 920 -12.22 24.02 25.27
C LEU A 920 -11.09 23.91 24.23
N ALA A 921 -11.39 23.51 23.00
CA ALA A 921 -10.40 23.42 21.92
C ALA A 921 -9.94 24.81 21.46
N LYS A 922 -10.84 25.80 21.41
CA LYS A 922 -10.46 27.21 21.19
C LYS A 922 -9.56 27.74 22.29
N ASP A 923 -9.88 27.43 23.55
CA ASP A 923 -9.05 27.82 24.69
C ASP A 923 -7.66 27.16 24.64
N ASP A 924 -7.58 25.90 24.20
CA ASP A 924 -6.31 25.20 23.98
C ASP A 924 -5.47 25.88 22.87
N ILE A 925 -6.10 26.31 21.77
CA ILE A 925 -5.41 27.01 20.67
C ILE A 925 -4.91 28.37 21.13
N ARG A 926 -5.74 29.17 21.81
CA ARG A 926 -5.36 30.49 22.32
C ARG A 926 -4.16 30.38 23.26
N ARG A 927 -4.25 29.50 24.26
CA ARG A 927 -3.16 29.31 25.23
C ARG A 927 -1.86 28.87 24.56
N ARG A 928 -1.93 27.97 23.58
CA ARG A 928 -0.76 27.53 22.83
C ARG A 928 -0.16 28.68 22.03
N TRP A 929 -0.99 29.44 21.32
CA TRP A 929 -0.53 30.62 20.58
C TRP A 929 0.21 31.61 21.49
N GLU A 930 -0.41 31.99 22.61
CA GLU A 930 0.20 32.88 23.61
C GLU A 930 1.52 32.33 24.16
N GLN A 931 1.57 31.03 24.48
CA GLN A 931 2.77 30.37 24.98
C GLN A 931 3.92 30.42 23.98
N TYR A 932 3.69 30.07 22.71
CA TYR A 932 4.75 30.10 21.71
C TYR A 932 5.20 31.54 21.41
N GLN A 933 4.29 32.51 21.42
CA GLN A 933 4.64 33.93 21.27
C GLN A 933 5.52 34.40 22.42
N GLN A 934 5.20 34.02 23.67
CA GLN A 934 6.03 34.32 24.84
C GLN A 934 7.42 33.69 24.68
N LEU A 935 7.48 32.38 24.38
CA LEU A 935 8.74 31.68 24.15
C LEU A 935 9.59 32.32 23.04
N ALA A 936 8.98 32.84 21.97
CA ALA A 936 9.69 33.51 20.88
C ALA A 936 10.19 34.93 21.24
N GLN A 937 9.75 35.50 22.37
CA GLN A 937 10.11 36.82 22.87
C GLN A 937 11.05 36.77 24.07
N GLU A 938 11.25 35.61 24.69
CA GLU A 938 12.19 35.43 25.80
C GLU A 938 13.63 35.76 25.34
N GLU A 939 14.44 36.35 26.23
CA GLU A 939 15.84 36.58 25.91
C GLU A 939 16.56 35.22 25.78
N PRO A 940 17.38 35.01 24.73
CA PRO A 940 18.10 33.75 24.59
C PRO A 940 18.98 33.51 25.81
N HIS A 941 18.77 32.39 26.51
CA HIS A 941 19.65 31.97 27.60
C HIS A 941 21.05 31.72 27.05
N THR A 942 21.93 32.72 27.16
CA THR A 942 23.34 32.59 26.85
C THR A 942 23.99 31.76 27.96
N SER A 943 24.17 30.46 27.74
CA SER A 943 25.11 29.69 28.53
C SER A 943 26.53 30.15 28.17
N LYS A 944 27.08 31.06 28.98
CA LYS A 944 28.53 31.27 29.02
C LYS A 944 29.23 30.09 29.67
#